data_AF-A0A820U0J9-F1
#
_entry.id   AF-A0A820U0J9-F1
#
_cell.length_a   1.000
_cell.length_b   1.000
_cell.length_c   1.000
_cell.angle_alpha   90.00
_cell.angle_beta   90.00
_cell.angle_gamma   90.00
#
_symmetry.space_group_name_H-M   'P 1'
#
loop_
_entity.id
_entity.type
_entity.pdbx_description
1 polymer ?
#
loop_
_entity_poly.entity_id
_entity_poly.type
_entity_poly.pdbx_seq_one_letter_code
_entity_poly.pdbx_strand_id
1 'polypeptide(L)'
;MSTFRSRDFSSTPSDTIERKAINPAGRLGSLYDGCRDRIIHETHPNCQEEWLQSSEPVECKVINGNMDLNFNILQSIDIQQELRLSLLLKMTKRSGIAEIICYPHRIDHYTRFFYYSWTGDKQQLLENGMHVLKNMKIWNPALNATHMITSITFGIDTLVVLQLPSEDTAVNKIDRILEKIRDELLRDKNSILKLTPEDNDLLEKTFNTKVYSNISSLTSLTKVSDVFSQINKIKMNSCCRYPLSYTLQLVTKLCPSDSRTSMTLSHPLQMKKADQFKFLSSLLQEKLEQFLLQLRNPIQYVDASLNESIPKLFCGHLSSKLNKANIQWLSLKNKYRNNIQQFSKLIIDARSGLGKSFTIDRALRDNVQRTMKNDINKLICNVNELEKKGHLITGLHQQQFKYWNTAEYNIGKSNDIKTIERMLISNDRRRRIICSSDNLNENNPSKLVDLRRTLFEKYKSNPELHLIYADFSYTSFQLHDMMVLSLDKNDDSENHSMQRASSAVSVLQTSLILPSSPSPLLTNDETINILLLGETGVGKSTFINAFANYLIFHSFEQAESNEPVVIIPVSFIITIGDNFEERIIKFGEVDCFNNENFNIFGQSVTQHCKSYVFALNNGDSRKVRIIDSPGFGDTRGHDQDDRNMEHTLQYINNLTHLNAICFLLKPNASQLSFSFRTCLSQLFSLLGPTARNNIIFCFTNARSTFYKPGNTASLLKNILASISMSDISLKKENTFCFDSESFRYLVALQNEVPFTDEEKQKYDRSWSTSVNESHRLIDYIDKELTVYRIENEWQSIKHAQFEISYMIRPILEAMRNILRNIILCKKNISNQFIELNSKPLHFTATRCRSCKDSLQQVGQFCILSTCPHEIQNECFMCTCTIDQHVPINYILDHKCSNFSSSDLQNRMINILNKLCHASVELAYFLISTTCSTKDDPFLNALVEMIVEETYICEIQTTNDFNKQLVQELSKLESQYEQQMSKMKSTNENIDLPAIEKLIMNISEYSIIRVQMTAVKKGRQMMIEEYEYEVQKI
;
A
#
# COMPACT_ATOMS: atom_id res chain seq x y z
N MET A 1 -32.64 45.18 15.38
CA MET A 1 -33.14 46.27 14.53
C MET A 1 -31.98 47.19 14.17
N SER A 2 -31.37 47.01 13.00
CA SER A 2 -30.83 48.08 12.14
C SER A 2 -30.42 47.41 10.83
N THR A 3 -31.20 47.70 9.80
CA THR A 3 -31.11 47.14 8.45
C THR A 3 -29.96 47.79 7.69
N PHE A 4 -28.88 47.04 7.44
CA PHE A 4 -27.94 47.37 6.37
C PHE A 4 -28.30 46.56 5.12
N ARG A 5 -28.97 47.21 4.16
CA ARG A 5 -29.10 46.72 2.79
C ARG A 5 -27.71 46.68 2.17
N SER A 6 -27.13 45.49 1.98
CA SER A 6 -25.95 45.33 1.15
C SER A 6 -26.37 45.51 -0.31
N ARG A 7 -25.87 46.59 -0.92
CA ARG A 7 -25.89 46.79 -2.37
C ARG A 7 -25.13 45.62 -3.02
N ASP A 8 -25.74 44.99 -4.02
CA ASP A 8 -25.04 44.10 -4.94
C ASP A 8 -23.93 44.88 -5.65
N PHE A 9 -22.71 44.78 -5.13
CA PHE A 9 -21.53 45.08 -5.91
C PHE A 9 -21.30 43.88 -6.83
N SER A 10 -21.62 44.05 -8.11
CA SER A 10 -20.98 43.28 -9.18
C SER A 10 -19.49 43.57 -9.13
N SER A 11 -18.74 42.85 -8.28
CA SER A 11 -17.29 42.86 -8.34
C SER A 11 -16.89 42.30 -9.70
N THR A 12 -16.18 43.10 -10.48
CA THR A 12 -15.33 42.57 -11.54
C THR A 12 -14.52 41.41 -10.95
N PRO A 13 -14.43 40.24 -11.62
CA PRO A 13 -13.60 39.14 -11.12
C PRO A 13 -12.20 39.69 -10.87
N SER A 14 -11.61 39.42 -9.71
CA SER A 14 -10.19 39.76 -9.56
C SER A 14 -9.43 38.97 -10.62
N ASP A 15 -8.71 39.66 -11.49
CA ASP A 15 -7.92 39.04 -12.58
C ASP A 15 -6.75 38.18 -12.06
N THR A 16 -6.58 38.19 -10.74
CA THR A 16 -5.53 37.54 -9.99
C THR A 16 -6.14 36.64 -8.92
N ILE A 17 -5.56 35.45 -8.75
CA ILE A 17 -5.92 34.45 -7.76
C ILE A 17 -4.70 34.15 -6.90
N GLU A 18 -4.89 34.07 -5.58
CA GLU A 18 -3.88 33.55 -4.68
C GLU A 18 -4.18 32.10 -4.29
N ARG A 19 -3.13 31.28 -4.27
CA ARG A 19 -3.19 29.88 -3.86
C ARG A 19 -2.03 29.54 -2.94
N LYS A 20 -2.31 28.88 -1.83
CA LYS A 20 -1.29 28.24 -1.02
C LYS A 20 -0.54 27.20 -1.87
N ALA A 21 0.79 27.17 -1.78
CA ALA A 21 1.65 26.35 -2.64
C ALA A 21 1.68 24.89 -2.17
N ILE A 22 0.54 24.20 -2.26
CA ILE A 22 0.41 22.78 -1.87
C ILE A 22 1.30 21.85 -2.72
N ASN A 23 1.60 22.26 -3.96
CA ASN A 23 2.58 21.61 -4.82
C ASN A 23 3.79 22.56 -4.97
N PRO A 24 4.98 22.21 -4.46
CA PRO A 24 6.17 23.08 -4.50
C PRO A 24 6.86 23.11 -5.88
N ALA A 25 6.39 22.35 -6.86
CA ALA A 25 6.98 22.31 -8.21
C ALA A 25 6.68 23.56 -9.04
N GLY A 26 5.77 24.44 -8.61
CA GLY A 26 5.44 25.66 -9.33
C GLY A 26 6.66 26.58 -9.47
N ARG A 27 6.83 27.12 -10.68
CA ARG A 27 7.85 28.12 -11.04
C ARG A 27 7.19 29.33 -11.68
N LEU A 28 7.88 30.47 -11.71
CA LEU A 28 7.41 31.64 -12.45
C LEU A 28 7.16 31.27 -13.91
N GLY A 29 6.03 31.70 -14.47
CA GLY A 29 5.59 31.37 -15.83
C GLY A 29 4.90 30.01 -15.97
N SER A 30 4.84 29.17 -14.93
CA SER A 30 4.15 27.87 -15.01
C SER A 30 2.66 28.05 -15.26
N LEU A 31 2.09 27.20 -16.12
CA LEU A 31 0.66 27.19 -16.44
C LEU A 31 -0.16 26.47 -15.35
N TYR A 32 -1.35 26.99 -15.08
CA TYR A 32 -2.24 26.54 -14.00
C TYR A 32 -3.69 26.37 -14.47
N ASP A 33 -4.29 25.21 -14.16
CA ASP A 33 -5.73 24.94 -14.30
C ASP A 33 -6.46 25.42 -13.04
N GLY A 34 -7.02 26.62 -13.08
CA GLY A 34 -7.84 27.17 -12.00
C GLY A 34 -9.17 26.43 -11.77
N CYS A 35 -9.67 25.67 -12.75
CA CYS A 35 -10.90 24.89 -12.57
C CYS A 35 -10.65 23.70 -11.64
N ARG A 36 -9.47 23.08 -11.73
CA ARG A 36 -9.05 21.90 -10.95
C ARG A 36 -8.06 22.19 -9.83
N ASP A 37 -7.49 23.39 -9.78
CA ASP A 37 -6.39 23.79 -8.93
C ASP A 37 -5.12 22.94 -9.13
N ARG A 38 -4.63 22.85 -10.37
CA ARG A 38 -3.43 22.06 -10.73
C ARG A 38 -2.44 22.84 -11.58
N ILE A 39 -1.15 22.60 -11.37
CA ILE A 39 -0.09 23.02 -12.30
C ILE A 39 -0.11 22.04 -13.50
N ILE A 40 -0.05 22.57 -14.73
CA ILE A 40 -0.17 21.76 -15.96
C ILE A 40 1.18 21.48 -16.62
N HIS A 41 2.04 22.50 -16.73
CA HIS A 41 3.31 22.39 -17.43
C HIS A 41 4.36 23.23 -16.73
N GLU A 42 5.52 22.63 -16.49
CA GLU A 42 6.74 23.29 -16.04
C GLU A 42 7.44 23.83 -17.27
N THR A 43 7.24 25.10 -17.58
CA THR A 43 8.02 25.76 -18.62
C THR A 43 9.13 26.55 -17.92
N HIS A 44 10.34 26.51 -18.47
CA HIS A 44 11.45 27.38 -18.08
C HIS A 44 11.62 28.49 -19.13
N PRO A 45 10.70 29.47 -19.21
CA PRO A 45 10.99 30.65 -20.00
C PRO A 45 12.12 31.40 -19.28
N ASN A 46 13.16 31.78 -20.03
CA ASN A 46 14.16 32.75 -19.58
C ASN A 46 13.48 34.12 -19.38
N CYS A 47 12.77 34.26 -18.26
CA CYS A 47 12.04 35.46 -17.89
C CYS A 47 12.92 36.35 -17.01
N GLN A 48 12.82 37.66 -17.20
CA GLN A 48 13.37 38.63 -16.26
C GLN A 48 12.50 38.68 -15.00
N GLU A 49 13.12 38.62 -13.84
CA GLU A 49 12.48 38.53 -12.52
C GLU A 49 12.98 39.62 -11.57
N GLU A 50 12.15 39.95 -10.57
CA GLU A 50 12.49 40.85 -9.47
C GLU A 50 12.26 40.15 -8.13
N TRP A 51 13.16 40.40 -7.18
CA TRP A 51 13.08 39.92 -5.81
C TRP A 51 12.69 41.06 -4.88
N LEU A 52 11.54 40.92 -4.23
CA LEU A 52 11.00 41.88 -3.28
C LEU A 52 11.18 41.32 -1.86
N GLN A 53 11.81 42.11 -0.99
CA GLN A 53 11.80 41.82 0.44
C GLN A 53 10.40 42.08 0.99
N SER A 54 9.74 41.01 1.45
CA SER A 54 8.47 41.11 2.15
C SER A 54 8.72 41.53 3.61
N SER A 55 7.71 42.09 4.27
CA SER A 55 7.67 41.99 5.72
C SER A 55 7.68 40.51 6.10
N GLU A 56 8.32 40.15 7.22
CA GLU A 56 8.36 38.77 7.72
C GLU A 56 7.24 38.52 8.76
N PRO A 57 5.96 38.37 8.37
CA PRO A 57 4.92 37.98 9.31
C PRO A 57 5.15 36.54 9.75
N VAL A 58 5.01 36.33 11.06
CA VAL A 58 4.93 35.00 11.68
C VAL A 58 3.48 34.79 12.09
N GLU A 59 2.92 33.65 11.74
CA GLU A 59 1.63 33.18 12.24
C GLU A 59 1.84 31.87 13.00
N CYS A 60 1.30 31.79 14.21
CA CYS A 60 1.44 30.61 15.05
C CYS A 60 0.12 30.35 15.79
N LYS A 61 -0.43 29.15 15.69
CA LYS A 61 -1.72 28.76 16.29
C LYS A 61 -1.62 27.40 16.98
N VAL A 62 -2.25 27.28 18.14
CA VAL A 62 -2.55 25.99 18.78
C VAL A 62 -4.05 25.75 18.59
N ILE A 63 -4.40 24.62 17.98
CA ILE A 63 -5.78 24.27 17.65
C ILE A 63 -6.11 22.94 18.31
N ASN A 64 -7.22 22.91 19.03
CA ASN A 64 -7.69 21.70 19.68
C ASN A 64 -8.47 20.85 18.67
N GLY A 65 -8.22 19.54 18.69
CA GLY A 65 -9.10 18.59 18.01
C GLY A 65 -10.51 18.70 18.58
N ASN A 66 -11.49 18.83 17.69
CA ASN A 66 -12.90 18.93 18.05
C ASN A 66 -13.66 17.71 17.53
N MET A 67 -14.66 17.27 18.29
CA MET A 67 -15.66 16.27 17.88
C MET A 67 -16.73 16.84 16.93
N ASP A 68 -16.71 18.16 16.64
CA ASP A 68 -17.63 18.80 15.70
C ASP A 68 -17.40 18.31 14.27
N LEU A 69 -18.44 17.72 13.70
CA LEU A 69 -18.47 17.22 12.32
C LEU A 69 -18.20 18.32 11.27
N ASN A 70 -18.29 19.59 11.63
CA ASN A 70 -17.99 20.71 10.73
C ASN A 70 -16.55 21.25 10.87
N PHE A 71 -15.70 20.64 11.70
CA PHE A 71 -14.32 21.07 11.84
C PHE A 71 -13.57 20.97 10.50
N ASN A 72 -12.98 22.09 10.06
CA ASN A 72 -12.25 22.19 8.81
C ASN A 72 -10.79 22.57 9.07
N ILE A 73 -9.94 21.55 9.25
CA ILE A 73 -8.52 21.77 9.52
C ILE A 73 -7.83 22.61 8.44
N LEU A 74 -8.23 22.45 7.16
CA LEU A 74 -7.66 23.21 6.05
C LEU A 74 -7.93 24.71 6.18
N GLN A 75 -9.08 25.09 6.75
CA GLN A 75 -9.42 26.48 7.04
C GLN A 75 -8.51 27.05 8.13
N SER A 76 -8.24 26.27 9.16
CA SER A 76 -7.44 26.69 10.31
C SER A 76 -5.97 26.96 9.94
N ILE A 77 -5.48 26.33 8.86
CA ILE A 77 -4.13 26.52 8.28
C ILE A 77 -4.12 27.44 7.04
N ASP A 78 -5.13 28.32 6.92
CA ASP A 78 -5.22 29.39 5.92
C ASP A 78 -5.17 28.93 4.44
N ILE A 79 -5.77 27.78 4.13
CA ILE A 79 -6.00 27.38 2.74
C ILE A 79 -7.25 28.09 2.21
N GLN A 80 -7.11 28.75 1.06
CA GLN A 80 -8.19 29.51 0.41
C GLN A 80 -9.41 28.62 0.14
N GLN A 81 -10.62 29.14 0.31
CA GLN A 81 -11.88 28.38 0.24
C GLN A 81 -12.05 27.56 -1.05
N GLU A 82 -11.73 28.15 -2.21
CA GLU A 82 -11.81 27.44 -3.48
C GLU A 82 -10.83 26.26 -3.58
N LEU A 83 -9.63 26.42 -3.03
CA LEU A 83 -8.62 25.37 -2.96
C LEU A 83 -9.05 24.28 -1.97
N ARG A 84 -9.67 24.65 -0.84
CA ARG A 84 -10.27 23.69 0.10
C ARG A 84 -11.33 22.84 -0.58
N LEU A 85 -12.22 23.43 -1.37
CA LEU A 85 -13.21 22.67 -2.15
C LEU A 85 -12.54 21.70 -3.13
N SER A 86 -11.50 22.13 -3.85
CA SER A 86 -10.74 21.26 -4.75
C SER A 86 -10.07 20.10 -4.02
N LEU A 87 -9.54 20.32 -2.81
CA LEU A 87 -8.94 19.28 -1.96
C LEU A 87 -9.97 18.29 -1.40
N LEU A 88 -11.10 18.80 -0.90
CA LEU A 88 -12.23 18.00 -0.40
C LEU A 88 -12.81 17.11 -1.51
N LEU A 89 -12.89 17.63 -2.74
CA LEU A 89 -13.41 16.92 -3.92
C LEU A 89 -12.39 16.08 -4.67
N LYS A 90 -11.15 15.96 -4.17
CA LYS A 90 -10.07 15.21 -4.83
C LYS A 90 -9.75 15.71 -6.25
N MET A 91 -9.96 16.99 -6.49
CA MET A 91 -9.68 17.64 -7.78
C MET A 91 -8.21 17.99 -7.94
N THR A 92 -7.42 18.08 -6.86
CA THR A 92 -5.97 18.34 -6.90
C THR A 92 -5.19 17.38 -5.98
N LYS A 93 -3.87 17.26 -6.21
CA LYS A 93 -2.99 16.40 -5.41
C LYS A 93 -2.93 16.92 -3.98
N ARG A 94 -2.99 16.00 -3.02
CA ARG A 94 -2.87 16.28 -1.59
C ARG A 94 -1.40 16.12 -1.22
N SER A 95 -0.66 17.22 -1.21
CA SER A 95 0.78 17.22 -0.94
C SER A 95 1.16 18.32 0.03
N GLY A 96 2.33 18.18 0.66
CA GLY A 96 2.83 19.10 1.65
C GLY A 96 1.86 19.26 2.82
N ILE A 97 1.58 20.49 3.22
CA ILE A 97 0.68 20.76 4.36
C ILE A 97 -0.76 20.24 4.13
N ALA A 98 -1.23 20.17 2.88
CA ALA A 98 -2.60 19.77 2.56
C ALA A 98 -2.84 18.26 2.73
N GLU A 99 -1.78 17.46 2.89
CA GLU A 99 -1.88 16.02 3.18
C GLU A 99 -2.54 15.74 4.53
N ILE A 100 -2.64 16.73 5.43
CA ILE A 100 -3.41 16.62 6.68
C ILE A 100 -4.85 16.14 6.48
N ILE A 101 -5.45 16.40 5.31
CA ILE A 101 -6.76 15.86 4.92
C ILE A 101 -6.78 14.31 4.82
N CYS A 102 -5.65 13.64 4.95
CA CYS A 102 -5.52 12.19 4.98
C CYS A 102 -4.92 11.69 6.30
N TYR A 103 -5.00 12.49 7.37
CA TYR A 103 -4.54 12.07 8.69
C TYR A 103 -5.18 10.72 9.08
N PRO A 104 -4.37 9.67 9.36
CA PRO A 104 -4.86 8.31 9.45
C PRO A 104 -5.55 8.00 10.79
N HIS A 105 -5.32 8.83 11.82
CA HIS A 105 -5.86 8.59 13.16
C HIS A 105 -7.10 9.44 13.43
N ARG A 106 -7.81 9.06 14.50
CA ARG A 106 -8.96 9.80 15.01
C ARG A 106 -8.53 11.20 15.46
N ILE A 107 -9.30 12.20 15.07
CA ILE A 107 -9.18 13.58 15.58
C ILE A 107 -10.24 13.75 16.67
N ASP A 108 -9.81 14.00 17.90
CA ASP A 108 -10.66 14.10 19.08
C ASP A 108 -10.11 15.10 20.11
N HIS A 109 -10.68 15.09 21.32
CA HIS A 109 -10.25 15.95 22.42
C HIS A 109 -8.79 15.72 22.86
N TYR A 110 -8.18 14.58 22.50
CA TYR A 110 -6.78 14.25 22.78
C TYR A 110 -5.86 14.53 21.58
N THR A 111 -6.35 15.25 20.56
CA THR A 111 -5.54 15.68 19.42
C THR A 111 -5.23 17.18 19.52
N ARG A 112 -3.99 17.57 19.25
CA ARG A 112 -3.58 18.98 19.12
C ARG A 112 -2.92 19.23 17.78
N PHE A 113 -3.21 20.39 17.20
CA PHE A 113 -2.54 20.87 15.99
C PHE A 113 -1.77 22.14 16.34
N PHE A 114 -0.47 22.11 16.15
CA PHE A 114 0.39 23.28 16.28
C PHE A 114 0.76 23.75 14.86
N TYR A 115 0.18 24.87 14.45
CA TYR A 115 0.41 25.47 13.14
C TYR A 115 1.41 26.61 13.25
N TYR A 116 2.39 26.63 12.36
CA TYR A 116 3.43 27.64 12.26
C TYR A 116 3.62 28.02 10.79
N SER A 117 3.55 29.33 10.50
CA SER A 117 3.84 29.89 9.19
C SER A 117 4.76 31.10 9.33
N TRP A 118 5.75 31.19 8.46
CA TRP A 118 6.66 32.33 8.34
C TRP A 118 6.80 32.69 6.87
N THR A 119 6.51 33.94 6.54
CA THR A 119 6.63 34.45 5.17
C THR A 119 7.98 35.14 4.99
N GLY A 120 8.71 34.75 3.95
CA GLY A 120 10.00 35.32 3.57
C GLY A 120 9.94 36.08 2.24
N ASP A 121 11.01 35.97 1.46
CA ASP A 121 11.17 36.69 0.18
C ASP A 121 10.05 36.40 -0.83
N LYS A 122 9.77 37.37 -1.69
CA LYS A 122 8.83 37.24 -2.81
C LYS A 122 9.56 37.43 -4.13
N GLN A 123 9.31 36.52 -5.07
CA GLN A 123 9.83 36.57 -6.44
C GLN A 123 8.68 36.86 -7.40
N GLN A 124 8.86 37.82 -8.31
CA GLN A 124 7.82 38.27 -9.23
C GLN A 124 8.36 38.46 -10.66
N LEU A 125 7.52 38.20 -11.66
CA LEU A 125 7.83 38.50 -13.06
C LEU A 125 7.81 40.02 -13.32
N LEU A 126 8.84 40.53 -14.01
CA LEU A 126 8.89 41.91 -14.49
C LEU A 126 7.94 42.13 -15.69
N GLU A 127 7.40 43.34 -15.85
CA GLU A 127 6.50 43.69 -16.97
C GLU A 127 7.13 43.38 -18.36
N ASN A 128 8.45 43.56 -18.51
CA ASN A 128 9.17 43.24 -19.74
C ASN A 128 9.26 41.72 -20.01
N GLY A 129 9.32 40.89 -18.96
CA GLY A 129 9.31 39.42 -19.07
C GLY A 129 7.98 38.88 -19.60
N MET A 130 6.87 39.59 -19.37
CA MET A 130 5.57 39.27 -19.96
C MET A 130 5.56 39.39 -21.50
N HIS A 131 6.39 40.26 -22.08
CA HIS A 131 6.50 40.40 -23.55
C HIS A 131 7.25 39.23 -24.20
N VAL A 132 8.21 38.62 -23.51
CA VAL A 132 8.95 37.43 -24.00
C VAL A 132 8.01 36.21 -24.08
N LEU A 133 7.14 36.05 -23.08
CA LEU A 133 6.14 34.98 -23.04
C LEU A 133 5.09 35.08 -24.16
N LYS A 134 4.76 36.29 -24.62
CA LYS A 134 3.87 36.51 -25.78
C LYS A 134 4.45 36.01 -27.10
N ASN A 135 5.78 36.00 -27.25
CA ASN A 135 6.47 35.67 -28.49
C ASN A 135 6.91 34.20 -28.59
N MET A 136 6.93 33.47 -27.47
CA MET A 136 7.25 32.05 -27.44
C MET A 136 6.05 31.22 -27.94
N LYS A 137 6.22 30.43 -29.01
CA LYS A 137 5.26 29.41 -29.51
C LYS A 137 5.08 28.22 -28.53
N ILE A 138 5.13 28.45 -27.22
CA ILE A 138 5.01 27.44 -26.16
C ILE A 138 3.54 27.05 -25.93
N TRP A 139 2.59 27.86 -26.39
CA TRP A 139 1.18 27.63 -26.11
C TRP A 139 0.61 26.50 -26.96
N ASN A 140 0.40 25.35 -26.33
CA ASN A 140 -0.42 24.28 -26.88
C ASN A 140 -1.88 24.47 -26.40
N PRO A 141 -2.83 24.77 -27.29
CA PRO A 141 -4.25 24.91 -26.95
C PRO A 141 -4.88 23.65 -26.32
N ALA A 142 -4.23 22.48 -26.46
CA ALA A 142 -4.66 21.23 -25.85
C ALA A 142 -4.50 21.19 -24.31
N LEU A 143 -3.71 22.11 -23.74
CA LEU A 143 -3.49 22.22 -22.30
C LEU A 143 -4.63 23.04 -21.67
N ASN A 144 -5.39 22.47 -20.73
CA ASN A 144 -6.56 23.11 -20.07
C ASN A 144 -6.18 24.29 -19.12
N ALA A 145 -5.21 25.14 -19.47
CA ALA A 145 -4.71 26.22 -18.64
C ALA A 145 -5.67 27.42 -18.60
N THR A 146 -5.88 27.98 -17.41
CA THR A 146 -6.65 29.22 -17.22
C THR A 146 -5.81 30.36 -16.66
N HIS A 147 -4.78 30.05 -15.85
CA HIS A 147 -3.90 31.04 -15.23
C HIS A 147 -2.42 30.69 -15.44
N MET A 148 -1.56 31.65 -15.11
CA MET A 148 -0.11 31.50 -15.06
C MET A 148 0.42 32.02 -13.72
N ILE A 149 1.43 31.37 -13.17
CA ILE A 149 2.13 31.83 -11.95
C ILE A 149 2.96 33.07 -12.30
N THR A 150 2.62 34.22 -11.74
CA THR A 150 3.32 35.50 -11.96
C THR A 150 4.14 35.96 -10.78
N SER A 151 3.86 35.42 -9.59
CA SER A 151 4.65 35.66 -8.39
C SER A 151 4.63 34.42 -7.48
N ILE A 152 5.75 34.19 -6.80
CA ILE A 152 5.92 33.15 -5.78
C ILE A 152 6.36 33.85 -4.50
N THR A 153 5.60 33.63 -3.43
CA THR A 153 6.04 33.99 -2.08
C THR A 153 6.70 32.77 -1.47
N PHE A 154 7.91 32.93 -0.94
CA PHE A 154 8.65 31.86 -0.27
C PHE A 154 8.49 31.95 1.24
N GLY A 155 8.62 30.82 1.93
CA GLY A 155 8.44 30.78 3.37
C GLY A 155 8.35 29.35 3.92
N ILE A 156 8.06 29.28 5.21
CA ILE A 156 7.89 28.04 5.97
C ILE A 156 6.43 27.91 6.33
N ASP A 157 5.87 26.73 6.12
CA ASP A 157 4.51 26.39 6.50
C ASP A 157 4.50 24.99 7.08
N THR A 158 4.13 24.88 8.36
CA THR A 158 4.30 23.64 9.13
C THR A 158 3.12 23.43 10.06
N LEU A 159 2.57 22.23 10.06
CA LEU A 159 1.54 21.75 10.96
C LEU A 159 2.03 20.51 11.69
N VAL A 160 2.21 20.62 13.00
CA VAL A 160 2.56 19.49 13.87
C VAL A 160 1.26 18.96 14.49
N VAL A 161 0.98 17.67 14.29
CA VAL A 161 -0.16 16.97 14.90
C VAL A 161 0.36 16.13 16.05
N LEU A 162 -0.23 16.33 17.23
CA LEU A 162 0.15 15.66 18.47
C LEU A 162 -1.02 14.83 18.97
N GLN A 163 -0.80 13.52 19.13
CA GLN A 163 -1.72 12.63 19.81
C GLN A 163 -1.33 12.53 21.29
N LEU A 164 -2.19 13.05 22.15
CA LEU A 164 -1.97 13.15 23.59
C LEU A 164 -2.43 11.88 24.32
N PRO A 165 -1.90 11.61 25.52
CA PRO A 165 -2.44 10.58 26.38
C PRO A 165 -3.87 10.84 26.83
N SER A 166 -4.64 9.77 27.03
CA SER A 166 -6.02 9.81 27.57
C SER A 166 -6.05 10.08 29.08
N GLU A 167 -5.26 11.06 29.54
CA GLU A 167 -5.18 11.53 30.92
C GLU A 167 -5.32 13.06 30.95
N ASP A 168 -6.46 13.57 31.45
CA ASP A 168 -6.80 15.00 31.38
C ASP A 168 -5.79 15.90 32.12
N THR A 169 -5.09 15.38 33.13
CA THR A 169 -4.04 16.12 33.85
C THR A 169 -2.78 16.32 33.00
N ALA A 170 -2.43 15.35 32.15
CA ALA A 170 -1.31 15.46 31.21
C ALA A 170 -1.64 16.41 30.06
N VAL A 171 -2.87 16.34 29.52
CA VAL A 171 -3.37 17.22 28.46
C VAL A 171 -3.23 18.70 28.84
N ASN A 172 -3.70 19.08 30.03
CA ASN A 172 -3.63 20.48 30.49
C ASN A 172 -2.19 21.00 30.64
N LYS A 173 -1.23 20.13 30.97
CA LYS A 173 0.19 20.52 31.05
C LYS A 173 0.77 20.73 29.66
N ILE A 174 0.49 19.83 28.73
CA ILE A 174 0.96 19.93 27.34
C ILE A 174 0.38 21.18 26.67
N ASP A 175 -0.90 21.48 26.89
CA ASP A 175 -1.53 22.70 26.36
C ASP A 175 -0.81 23.98 26.82
N ARG A 176 -0.42 24.07 28.10
CA ARG A 176 0.37 25.20 28.62
C ARG A 176 1.75 25.29 27.96
N ILE A 177 2.39 24.16 27.69
CA ILE A 177 3.69 24.13 27.00
C ILE A 177 3.53 24.62 25.56
N LEU A 178 2.54 24.13 24.81
CA LEU A 178 2.30 24.57 23.43
C LEU A 178 1.98 26.07 23.36
N GLU A 179 1.18 26.59 24.28
CA GLU A 179 0.88 28.03 24.38
C GLU A 179 2.14 28.86 24.67
N LYS A 180 3.02 28.38 25.56
CA LYS A 180 4.33 29.01 25.84
C LYS A 180 5.21 29.04 24.58
N ILE A 181 5.30 27.92 23.85
CA ILE A 181 6.05 27.83 22.58
C ILE A 181 5.49 28.83 21.56
N ARG A 182 4.16 28.88 21.40
CA ARG A 182 3.50 29.82 20.49
C ARG A 182 3.87 31.27 20.82
N ASP A 183 3.76 31.64 22.09
CA ASP A 183 4.02 33.01 22.52
C ASP A 183 5.50 33.42 22.39
N GLU A 184 6.44 32.47 22.51
CA GLU A 184 7.87 32.70 22.25
C GLU A 184 8.13 32.93 20.75
N LEU A 185 7.59 32.07 19.88
CA LEU A 185 7.75 32.17 18.42
C LEU A 185 7.12 33.44 17.83
N LEU A 186 6.07 33.98 18.47
CA LEU A 186 5.45 35.24 18.08
C LEU A 186 6.22 36.47 18.59
N ARG A 187 6.92 36.37 19.73
CA ARG A 187 7.64 37.50 20.36
C ARG A 187 9.01 37.78 19.74
N ASP A 188 9.76 36.74 19.37
CA ASP A 188 11.11 36.90 18.82
C ASP A 188 11.29 36.03 17.57
N LYS A 189 11.47 36.70 16.41
CA LYS A 189 11.55 36.06 15.09
C LYS A 189 12.79 35.16 14.94
N ASN A 190 13.82 35.37 15.77
CA ASN A 190 15.13 34.71 15.73
C ASN A 190 15.49 33.98 17.04
N SER A 191 14.58 33.91 18.02
CA SER A 191 14.85 33.24 19.30
C SER A 191 15.03 31.74 19.14
N ILE A 192 16.07 31.22 19.79
CA ILE A 192 16.25 29.80 20.04
C ILE A 192 15.28 29.42 21.16
N LEU A 193 14.28 28.59 20.82
CA LEU A 193 13.27 28.08 21.76
C LEU A 193 13.97 27.45 22.99
N LYS A 194 13.70 27.94 24.21
CA LYS A 194 14.31 27.44 25.45
C LYS A 194 13.30 26.60 26.24
N LEU A 195 13.17 25.34 25.85
CA LEU A 195 12.39 24.36 26.60
C LEU A 195 13.18 23.84 27.79
N THR A 196 12.53 23.70 28.95
CA THR A 196 13.15 23.04 30.10
C THR A 196 13.25 21.52 29.85
N PRO A 197 14.17 20.80 30.53
CA PRO A 197 14.22 19.34 30.43
C PRO A 197 12.89 18.66 30.80
N GLU A 198 12.14 19.24 31.74
CA GLU A 198 10.80 18.77 32.13
C GLU A 198 9.76 18.98 31.03
N ASP A 199 9.80 20.13 30.33
CA ASP A 199 8.91 20.40 29.19
C ASP A 199 9.17 19.39 28.05
N ASN A 200 10.44 19.07 27.77
CA ASN A 200 10.81 18.08 26.76
C ASN A 200 10.37 16.66 27.15
N ASP A 201 10.56 16.23 28.41
CA ASP A 201 10.08 14.92 28.89
C ASP A 201 8.56 14.77 28.77
N LEU A 202 7.79 15.84 29.03
CA LEU A 202 6.34 15.85 28.86
C LEU A 202 5.91 15.79 27.39
N LEU A 203 6.64 16.45 26.48
CA LEU A 203 6.37 16.37 25.03
C LEU A 203 6.79 15.01 24.44
N GLU A 204 7.84 14.38 24.97
CA GLU A 204 8.27 13.03 24.57
C GLU A 204 7.28 11.93 25.00
N LYS A 205 6.43 12.18 26.01
CA LYS A 205 5.33 11.28 26.42
C LYS A 205 4.12 11.32 25.48
N THR A 206 4.15 12.11 24.40
CA THR A 206 3.12 12.06 23.36
C THR A 206 3.21 10.75 22.59
N PHE A 207 2.07 10.09 22.35
CA PHE A 207 2.05 8.74 21.76
C PHE A 207 2.39 8.74 20.27
N ASN A 208 2.11 9.84 19.57
CA ASN A 208 2.37 9.97 18.15
C ASN A 208 2.46 11.45 17.74
N THR A 209 3.52 11.81 17.02
CA THR A 209 3.73 13.15 16.46
C THR A 209 3.91 13.03 14.95
N LYS A 210 3.10 13.75 14.16
CA LYS A 210 3.21 13.78 12.70
C LYS A 210 3.30 15.22 12.20
N VAL A 211 4.24 15.49 11.30
CA VAL A 211 4.51 16.84 10.79
C VAL A 211 4.13 16.92 9.31
N TYR A 212 3.34 17.94 8.96
CA TYR A 212 2.99 18.27 7.59
C TYR A 212 3.55 19.64 7.24
N SER A 213 4.26 19.76 6.13
CA SER A 213 4.91 21.02 5.76
C SER A 213 5.07 21.16 4.25
N ASN A 214 5.24 22.39 3.76
CA ASN A 214 5.76 22.63 2.41
C ASN A 214 7.24 22.22 2.25
N ILE A 215 7.92 21.87 3.35
CA ILE A 215 9.33 21.47 3.40
C ILE A 215 9.45 19.99 3.77
N SER A 216 10.01 19.18 2.87
CA SER A 216 10.16 17.73 3.07
C SER A 216 11.02 17.38 4.29
N SER A 217 12.09 18.12 4.56
CA SER A 217 12.96 17.86 5.73
C SER A 217 12.27 18.04 7.08
N LEU A 218 11.16 18.79 7.14
CA LEU A 218 10.37 18.94 8.37
C LEU A 218 9.38 17.78 8.54
N THR A 219 8.88 17.20 7.44
CA THR A 219 7.88 16.12 7.48
C THR A 219 8.39 14.79 8.06
N SER A 220 9.71 14.56 8.03
CA SER A 220 10.34 13.35 8.60
C SER A 220 10.59 13.44 10.11
N LEU A 221 10.35 14.59 10.74
CA LEU A 221 10.65 14.80 12.15
C LEU A 221 9.49 14.29 13.02
N THR A 222 9.83 13.61 14.11
CA THR A 222 8.88 13.03 15.07
C THR A 222 8.93 13.71 16.44
N LYS A 223 9.92 14.58 16.70
CA LYS A 223 10.02 15.34 17.94
C LYS A 223 9.72 16.81 17.70
N VAL A 224 8.86 17.38 18.56
CA VAL A 224 8.46 18.79 18.51
C VAL A 224 9.67 19.73 18.61
N SER A 225 10.64 19.41 19.47
CA SER A 225 11.88 20.17 19.65
C SER A 225 12.73 20.21 18.37
N ASP A 226 12.86 19.08 17.67
CA ASP A 226 13.63 18.97 16.43
C ASP A 226 13.00 19.81 15.31
N VAL A 227 11.66 19.85 15.25
CA VAL A 227 10.93 20.67 14.28
C VAL A 227 11.31 22.14 14.41
N PHE A 228 11.24 22.70 15.62
CA PHE A 228 11.57 24.11 15.83
C PHE A 228 13.06 24.41 15.65
N SER A 229 13.94 23.49 16.05
CA SER A 229 15.37 23.60 15.79
C SER A 229 15.66 23.67 14.28
N GLN A 230 15.02 22.80 13.50
CA GLN A 230 15.20 22.77 12.05
C GLN A 230 14.59 23.99 11.35
N ILE A 231 13.42 24.47 11.80
CA ILE A 231 12.83 25.74 11.32
C ILE A 231 13.81 26.90 11.49
N ASN A 232 14.47 27.00 12.64
CA ASN A 232 15.47 28.05 12.90
C ASN A 232 16.69 27.92 11.98
N LYS A 233 17.19 26.71 11.73
CA LYS A 233 18.28 26.48 10.77
C LYS A 233 17.91 26.91 9.35
N ILE A 234 16.66 26.63 8.93
CA ILE A 234 16.16 27.00 7.59
C ILE A 234 16.08 28.52 7.47
N LYS A 235 15.56 29.22 8.48
CA LYS A 235 15.50 30.69 8.49
C LYS A 235 16.88 31.35 8.37
N MET A 236 17.89 30.77 9.03
CA MET A 236 19.25 31.32 9.04
C MET A 236 20.02 31.04 7.72
N ASN A 237 19.50 30.19 6.84
CA ASN A 237 20.14 29.82 5.58
C ASN A 237 19.43 30.49 4.40
N SER A 238 20.03 31.55 3.85
CA SER A 238 19.51 32.31 2.71
C SER A 238 19.40 31.52 1.40
N CYS A 239 20.01 30.33 1.30
CA CYS A 239 19.91 29.46 0.13
C CYS A 239 18.66 28.56 0.15
N CYS A 240 17.96 28.46 1.28
CA CYS A 240 16.82 27.57 1.46
C CYS A 240 15.48 28.30 1.20
N ARG A 241 14.99 28.29 -0.04
CA ARG A 241 13.71 28.93 -0.42
C ARG A 241 12.66 27.89 -0.79
N TYR A 242 11.54 27.89 -0.09
CA TYR A 242 10.42 26.96 -0.32
C TYR A 242 9.14 27.73 -0.67
N PRO A 243 8.44 27.41 -1.77
CA PRO A 243 7.20 28.09 -2.12
C PRO A 243 6.15 27.97 -1.01
N LEU A 244 5.63 29.11 -0.57
CA LEU A 244 4.57 29.25 0.42
C LEU A 244 3.22 29.51 -0.27
N SER A 245 3.20 30.42 -1.25
CA SER A 245 2.02 30.74 -2.04
C SER A 245 2.36 31.18 -3.47
N TYR A 246 1.39 31.00 -4.36
CA TYR A 246 1.43 31.44 -5.75
C TYR A 246 0.41 32.55 -5.99
N THR A 247 0.86 33.59 -6.68
CA THR A 247 0.01 34.59 -7.31
C THR A 247 -0.18 34.18 -8.76
N LEU A 248 -1.43 33.96 -9.15
CA LEU A 248 -1.86 33.44 -10.45
C LEU A 248 -2.59 34.54 -11.21
N GLN A 249 -2.25 34.78 -12.47
CA GLN A 249 -2.93 35.76 -13.31
C GLN A 249 -3.56 35.07 -14.53
N LEU A 250 -4.74 35.54 -14.95
CA LEU A 250 -5.44 35.01 -16.13
C LEU A 250 -4.57 35.09 -17.39
N VAL A 251 -4.46 33.97 -18.10
CA VAL A 251 -3.64 33.86 -19.33
C VAL A 251 -4.10 34.84 -20.41
N THR A 252 -5.41 35.07 -20.50
CA THR A 252 -6.03 35.92 -21.53
C THR A 252 -5.67 37.40 -21.37
N LYS A 253 -5.40 37.84 -20.15
CA LYS A 253 -4.89 39.19 -19.86
C LYS A 253 -3.41 39.32 -20.19
N LEU A 254 -2.65 38.24 -20.00
CA LEU A 254 -1.22 38.19 -20.29
C LEU A 254 -0.95 38.13 -21.81
N CYS A 255 -1.85 37.53 -22.60
CA CYS A 255 -1.75 37.41 -24.06
C CYS A 255 -3.02 37.96 -24.77
N PRO A 256 -3.14 39.29 -24.94
CA PRO A 256 -4.29 39.89 -25.64
C PRO A 256 -4.35 39.50 -27.13
N SER A 257 -5.57 39.42 -27.67
CA SER A 257 -5.96 38.82 -28.94
C SER A 257 -5.33 39.37 -30.24
N ASP A 258 -4.51 40.43 -30.19
CA ASP A 258 -4.08 41.18 -31.39
C ASP A 258 -2.86 40.59 -32.12
N SER A 259 -2.24 39.52 -31.60
CA SER A 259 -1.17 38.76 -32.29
C SER A 259 -1.69 37.56 -33.09
N ARG A 260 -2.97 37.52 -33.47
CA ARG A 260 -3.63 36.39 -34.15
C ARG A 260 -3.76 36.53 -35.67
N THR A 261 -2.65 36.73 -36.37
CA THR A 261 -2.59 36.42 -37.80
C THR A 261 -1.55 35.33 -38.03
N SER A 262 -1.96 34.26 -38.72
CA SER A 262 -1.16 33.08 -39.07
C SER A 262 -0.95 32.00 -37.99
N MET A 263 -2.03 31.32 -37.58
CA MET A 263 -2.01 29.85 -37.46
C MET A 263 -3.44 29.32 -37.59
N THR A 264 -3.75 28.72 -38.75
CA THR A 264 -4.96 27.92 -38.97
C THR A 264 -4.93 26.69 -38.06
N LEU A 265 -5.80 26.64 -37.04
CA LEU A 265 -6.03 25.48 -36.19
C LEU A 265 -7.48 25.02 -36.28
N SER A 266 -7.66 23.71 -36.43
CA SER A 266 -8.87 22.99 -36.84
C SER A 266 -9.85 22.63 -35.71
N HIS A 267 -9.83 23.31 -34.56
CA HIS A 267 -10.88 23.09 -33.53
C HIS A 267 -11.24 24.35 -32.71
N PRO A 268 -12.44 24.95 -32.92
CA PRO A 268 -12.87 26.19 -32.25
C PRO A 268 -13.22 26.07 -30.74
N LEU A 269 -13.15 24.89 -30.14
CA LEU A 269 -13.74 24.62 -28.82
C LEU A 269 -12.77 24.80 -27.64
N GLN A 270 -11.45 24.72 -27.85
CA GLN A 270 -10.48 24.67 -26.75
C GLN A 270 -10.03 26.05 -26.25
N MET A 271 -9.88 27.05 -27.14
CA MET A 271 -9.52 28.42 -26.74
C MET A 271 -10.61 29.12 -25.89
N LYS A 272 -11.85 28.62 -25.89
CA LYS A 272 -12.96 29.20 -25.12
C LYS A 272 -12.77 29.11 -23.60
N LYS A 273 -11.98 28.18 -23.06
CA LYS A 273 -11.92 27.93 -21.61
C LYS A 273 -11.15 28.97 -20.80
N ALA A 274 -10.09 29.57 -21.36
CA ALA A 274 -9.28 30.54 -20.63
C ALA A 274 -10.03 31.86 -20.38
N ASP A 275 -10.93 32.26 -21.29
CA ASP A 275 -11.81 33.44 -21.15
C ASP A 275 -13.01 33.19 -20.22
N GLN A 276 -13.19 31.98 -19.72
CA GLN A 276 -14.43 31.52 -19.08
C GLN A 276 -14.27 31.10 -17.62
N PHE A 277 -13.09 31.27 -17.01
CA PHE A 277 -12.94 30.97 -15.60
C PHE A 277 -13.92 31.83 -14.76
N LYS A 278 -14.76 31.17 -13.97
CA LYS A 278 -15.76 31.82 -13.12
C LYS A 278 -15.63 31.36 -11.68
N PHE A 279 -15.53 32.32 -10.77
CA PHE A 279 -15.65 32.05 -9.35
C PHE A 279 -17.06 31.57 -9.01
N LEU A 280 -17.15 30.63 -8.07
CA LEU A 280 -18.42 30.32 -7.42
C LEU A 280 -18.79 31.46 -6.45
N SER A 281 -20.08 31.72 -6.23
CA SER A 281 -20.48 32.70 -5.22
C SER A 281 -20.08 32.22 -3.81
N SER A 282 -19.66 33.14 -2.94
CA SER A 282 -19.24 32.81 -1.56
C SER A 282 -20.28 31.97 -0.81
N LEU A 283 -21.55 32.35 -0.91
CA LEU A 283 -22.66 31.62 -0.30
C LEU A 283 -22.75 30.15 -0.79
N LEU A 284 -22.50 29.90 -2.08
CA LEU A 284 -22.51 28.54 -2.62
C LEU A 284 -21.27 27.75 -2.18
N GLN A 285 -20.11 28.40 -2.11
CA GLN A 285 -18.87 27.79 -1.62
C GLN A 285 -19.02 27.33 -0.17
N GLU A 286 -19.57 28.18 0.70
CA GLU A 286 -19.81 27.85 2.12
C GLU A 286 -20.77 26.67 2.28
N LYS A 287 -21.89 26.68 1.55
CA LYS A 287 -22.87 25.58 1.57
C LYS A 287 -22.25 24.25 1.12
N LEU A 288 -21.47 24.28 0.04
CA LEU A 288 -20.78 23.10 -0.48
C LEU A 288 -19.76 22.57 0.52
N GLU A 289 -18.95 23.46 1.08
CA GLU A 289 -17.92 23.10 2.02
C GLU A 289 -18.51 22.46 3.28
N GLN A 290 -19.52 23.08 3.89
CA GLN A 290 -20.23 22.50 5.03
C GLN A 290 -20.82 21.13 4.70
N PHE A 291 -21.45 21.01 3.54
CA PHE A 291 -22.01 19.73 3.09
C PHE A 291 -20.93 18.64 2.95
N LEU A 292 -19.79 18.96 2.32
CA LEU A 292 -18.69 18.03 2.12
C LEU A 292 -18.05 17.61 3.45
N LEU A 293 -17.90 18.52 4.40
CA LEU A 293 -17.39 18.23 5.75
C LEU A 293 -18.32 17.30 6.52
N GLN A 294 -19.64 17.54 6.46
CA GLN A 294 -20.66 16.69 7.09
C GLN A 294 -20.69 15.27 6.54
N LEU A 295 -20.19 15.04 5.33
CA LEU A 295 -20.01 13.69 4.80
C LEU A 295 -18.63 13.13 5.16
N ARG A 296 -17.58 13.91 4.93
CA ARG A 296 -16.18 13.47 5.03
C ARG A 296 -15.78 13.12 6.46
N ASN A 297 -16.08 13.98 7.43
CA ASN A 297 -15.59 13.83 8.80
C ASN A 297 -16.15 12.56 9.47
N PRO A 298 -17.46 12.26 9.37
CA PRO A 298 -18.00 10.95 9.76
C PRO A 298 -17.33 9.74 9.10
N ILE A 299 -17.08 9.84 7.79
CA ILE A 299 -16.49 8.77 6.99
C ILE A 299 -15.06 8.50 7.44
N GLN A 300 -14.28 9.54 7.69
CA GLN A 300 -12.93 9.41 8.25
C GLN A 300 -12.95 8.79 9.66
N TYR A 301 -13.90 9.19 10.51
CA TYR A 301 -14.08 8.60 11.84
C TYR A 301 -14.36 7.09 11.74
N VAL A 302 -15.33 6.69 10.92
CA VAL A 302 -15.70 5.28 10.73
C VAL A 302 -14.51 4.44 10.22
N ASP A 303 -13.75 4.96 9.25
CA ASP A 303 -12.59 4.27 8.69
C ASP A 303 -11.50 4.04 9.75
N ALA A 304 -11.17 5.07 10.53
CA ALA A 304 -10.20 4.95 11.62
C ALA A 304 -10.67 3.97 12.70
N SER A 305 -11.95 4.04 13.10
CA SER A 305 -12.50 3.15 14.12
C SER A 305 -12.52 1.68 13.69
N LEU A 306 -12.94 1.39 12.45
CA LEU A 306 -13.07 0.00 11.97
C LEU A 306 -11.72 -0.65 11.63
N ASN A 307 -10.74 0.12 11.14
CA ASN A 307 -9.44 -0.42 10.73
C ASN A 307 -8.40 -0.41 11.86
N GLU A 308 -8.51 0.50 12.84
CA GLU A 308 -7.51 0.66 13.90
C GLU A 308 -8.08 0.33 15.29
N SER A 309 -9.09 1.08 15.74
CA SER A 309 -9.55 1.04 17.15
C SER A 309 -10.27 -0.25 17.52
N ILE A 310 -11.32 -0.62 16.79
CA ILE A 310 -12.19 -1.76 17.11
C ILE A 310 -11.45 -3.11 17.02
N PRO A 311 -10.63 -3.39 15.98
CA PRO A 311 -9.87 -4.64 15.90
C PRO A 311 -8.96 -4.86 17.12
N LYS A 312 -8.29 -3.79 17.59
CA LYS A 312 -7.45 -3.82 18.79
C LYS A 312 -8.28 -4.10 20.06
N LEU A 313 -9.45 -3.45 20.19
CA LEU A 313 -10.34 -3.62 21.35
C LEU A 313 -11.01 -5.00 21.44
N PHE A 314 -11.26 -5.65 20.29
CA PHE A 314 -11.97 -6.92 20.25
C PHE A 314 -11.08 -8.12 20.56
N CYS A 315 -9.75 -8.01 20.45
CA CYS A 315 -8.80 -9.08 20.73
C CYS A 315 -9.15 -10.43 20.05
N GLY A 316 -9.75 -10.38 18.85
CA GLY A 316 -10.19 -11.56 18.10
C GLY A 316 -11.63 -12.04 18.34
N HIS A 317 -12.42 -11.38 19.21
CA HIS A 317 -13.84 -11.66 19.41
C HIS A 317 -14.75 -10.90 18.43
N LEU A 318 -16.02 -11.34 18.29
CA LEU A 318 -17.07 -10.65 17.50
C LEU A 318 -16.72 -10.34 16.03
N SER A 319 -15.88 -11.16 15.39
CA SER A 319 -15.44 -10.98 14.00
C SER A 319 -16.59 -10.87 13.00
N SER A 320 -17.68 -11.63 13.19
CA SER A 320 -18.88 -11.55 12.33
C SER A 320 -19.57 -10.19 12.39
N LYS A 321 -19.54 -9.50 13.54
CA LYS A 321 -20.12 -8.15 13.70
C LYS A 321 -19.23 -7.09 13.07
N LEU A 322 -17.91 -7.20 13.28
CA LEU A 322 -16.94 -6.34 12.62
C LEU A 322 -17.05 -6.46 11.10
N ASN A 323 -17.13 -7.69 10.57
CA ASN A 323 -17.32 -7.94 9.13
C ASN A 323 -18.62 -7.31 8.60
N LYS A 324 -19.73 -7.42 9.35
CA LYS A 324 -21.00 -6.77 8.95
C LYS A 324 -20.89 -5.25 8.90
N ALA A 325 -20.20 -4.62 9.87
CA ALA A 325 -19.94 -3.19 9.85
C ALA A 325 -19.02 -2.79 8.69
N ASN A 326 -17.99 -3.59 8.40
CA ASN A 326 -17.09 -3.40 7.25
C ASN A 326 -17.82 -3.48 5.90
N ILE A 327 -18.77 -4.40 5.72
CA ILE A 327 -19.58 -4.49 4.50
C ILE A 327 -20.43 -3.21 4.32
N GLN A 328 -21.08 -2.74 5.40
CA GLN A 328 -21.86 -1.50 5.37
C GLN A 328 -20.97 -0.28 5.06
N TRP A 329 -19.78 -0.24 5.65
CA TRP A 329 -18.77 0.78 5.40
C TRP A 329 -18.34 0.80 3.92
N LEU A 330 -17.99 -0.34 3.34
CA LEU A 330 -17.58 -0.45 1.94
C LEU A 330 -18.66 0.05 0.97
N SER A 331 -19.92 -0.32 1.22
CA SER A 331 -21.07 0.19 0.45
C SER A 331 -21.18 1.72 0.52
N LEU A 332 -21.05 2.28 1.73
CA LEU A 332 -21.14 3.73 1.94
C LEU A 332 -19.95 4.50 1.37
N LYS A 333 -18.73 3.95 1.49
CA LYS A 333 -17.50 4.49 0.90
C LYS A 333 -17.63 4.62 -0.62
N ASN A 334 -18.24 3.63 -1.29
CA ASN A 334 -18.55 3.69 -2.71
C ASN A 334 -19.60 4.77 -3.05
N LYS A 335 -20.68 4.89 -2.27
CA LYS A 335 -21.68 5.97 -2.46
C LYS A 335 -21.03 7.36 -2.32
N TYR A 336 -20.21 7.55 -1.28
CA TYR A 336 -19.47 8.80 -1.07
C TYR A 336 -18.55 9.14 -2.22
N ARG A 337 -17.83 8.14 -2.74
CA ARG A 337 -16.95 8.30 -3.89
C ARG A 337 -17.69 8.80 -5.14
N ASN A 338 -18.82 8.20 -5.48
CA ASN A 338 -19.64 8.62 -6.62
C ASN A 338 -20.15 10.07 -6.45
N ASN A 339 -20.50 10.42 -5.21
CA ASN A 339 -20.93 11.76 -4.84
C ASN A 339 -19.83 12.80 -5.07
N ILE A 340 -18.61 12.51 -4.59
CA ILE A 340 -17.43 13.36 -4.80
C ILE A 340 -17.14 13.54 -6.30
N GLN A 341 -17.23 12.48 -7.11
CA GLN A 341 -17.05 12.57 -8.56
C GLN A 341 -18.12 13.46 -9.21
N GLN A 342 -19.39 13.30 -8.84
CA GLN A 342 -20.48 14.12 -9.35
C GLN A 342 -20.28 15.61 -9.05
N PHE A 343 -19.99 15.97 -7.79
CA PHE A 343 -19.75 17.37 -7.43
C PHE A 343 -18.47 17.93 -8.05
N SER A 344 -17.40 17.12 -8.17
CA SER A 344 -16.18 17.56 -8.85
C SER A 344 -16.45 17.97 -10.29
N LYS A 345 -17.26 17.18 -11.03
CA LYS A 345 -17.66 17.50 -12.41
C LYS A 345 -18.49 18.79 -12.45
N LEU A 346 -19.50 18.91 -11.59
CA LEU A 346 -20.34 20.11 -11.55
C LEU A 346 -19.55 21.39 -11.24
N ILE A 347 -18.57 21.31 -10.35
CA ILE A 347 -17.72 22.46 -10.01
C ILE A 347 -16.74 22.78 -11.15
N ILE A 348 -16.14 21.78 -11.79
CA ILE A 348 -15.29 22.01 -12.97
C ILE A 348 -16.10 22.66 -14.09
N ASP A 349 -17.32 22.18 -14.35
CA ASP A 349 -18.19 22.74 -15.38
C ASP A 349 -18.59 24.18 -15.03
N ALA A 350 -18.95 24.46 -13.78
CA ALA A 350 -19.29 25.81 -13.33
C ALA A 350 -18.08 26.77 -13.41
N ARG A 351 -16.90 26.34 -12.94
CA ARG A 351 -15.66 27.13 -12.99
C ARG A 351 -15.17 27.35 -14.41
N SER A 352 -15.38 26.41 -15.33
CA SER A 352 -15.02 26.56 -16.75
C SER A 352 -16.05 27.34 -17.56
N GLY A 353 -17.16 27.78 -16.94
CA GLY A 353 -18.23 28.49 -17.62
C GLY A 353 -19.17 27.62 -18.47
N LEU A 354 -18.94 26.30 -18.54
CA LEU A 354 -19.77 25.33 -19.26
C LEU A 354 -21.05 24.95 -18.49
N GLY A 355 -21.02 25.09 -17.17
CA GLY A 355 -22.12 24.77 -16.25
C GLY A 355 -22.72 26.02 -15.59
N LYS A 356 -23.95 25.90 -15.09
CA LYS A 356 -24.63 26.96 -14.33
C LYS A 356 -24.59 26.66 -12.84
N SER A 357 -24.22 27.63 -12.01
CA SER A 357 -24.07 27.45 -10.54
C SER A 357 -25.33 26.92 -9.84
N PHE A 358 -26.54 27.19 -10.36
CA PHE A 358 -27.78 26.65 -9.81
C PHE A 358 -27.87 25.11 -9.88
N THR A 359 -27.17 24.46 -10.82
CA THR A 359 -27.16 23.00 -10.95
C THR A 359 -26.51 22.34 -9.74
N ILE A 360 -25.53 23.01 -9.14
CA ILE A 360 -24.88 22.59 -7.90
C ILE A 360 -25.85 22.73 -6.72
N ASP A 361 -26.56 23.86 -6.60
CA ASP A 361 -27.57 24.06 -5.54
C ASP A 361 -28.72 23.04 -5.64
N ARG A 362 -29.11 22.65 -6.87
CA ARG A 362 -30.08 21.56 -7.09
C ARG A 362 -29.52 20.21 -6.62
N ALA A 363 -28.27 19.89 -6.94
CA ALA A 363 -27.64 18.63 -6.54
C ALA A 363 -27.48 18.52 -5.01
N LEU A 364 -27.25 19.64 -4.32
CA LEU A 364 -27.22 19.71 -2.86
C LEU A 364 -28.58 19.40 -2.21
N ARG A 365 -29.69 19.71 -2.89
CA ARG A 365 -31.06 19.47 -2.40
C ARG A 365 -31.62 18.10 -2.78
N ASP A 366 -30.87 17.30 -3.53
CA ASP A 366 -31.29 15.98 -3.99
C ASP A 366 -31.56 15.05 -2.79
N ASN A 367 -32.62 14.24 -2.90
CA ASN A 367 -32.96 13.24 -1.88
C ASN A 367 -31.84 12.22 -1.67
N VAL A 368 -31.03 11.96 -2.70
CA VAL A 368 -29.82 11.11 -2.58
C VAL A 368 -28.90 11.59 -1.45
N GLN A 369 -28.77 12.92 -1.28
CA GLN A 369 -27.91 13.50 -0.24
C GLN A 369 -28.45 13.26 1.17
N ARG A 370 -29.78 13.34 1.34
CA ARG A 370 -30.45 13.06 2.62
C ARG A 370 -30.30 11.59 3.00
N THR A 371 -30.53 10.69 2.05
CA THR A 371 -30.38 9.24 2.26
C THR A 371 -28.96 8.90 2.68
N MET A 372 -27.97 9.48 2.01
CA MET A 372 -26.57 9.26 2.33
C MET A 372 -26.19 9.74 3.74
N LYS A 373 -26.66 10.93 4.16
CA LYS A 373 -26.45 11.43 5.52
C LYS A 373 -27.08 10.51 6.57
N ASN A 374 -28.26 9.96 6.28
CA ASN A 374 -28.92 9.00 7.17
C ASN A 374 -28.16 7.67 7.26
N ASP A 375 -27.64 7.15 6.14
CA ASP A 375 -26.84 5.93 6.10
C ASP A 375 -25.53 6.09 6.90
N ILE A 376 -24.87 7.26 6.77
CA ILE A 376 -23.69 7.63 7.56
C ILE A 376 -24.00 7.63 9.05
N ASN A 377 -25.07 8.31 9.47
CA ASN A 377 -25.43 8.40 10.88
C ASN A 377 -25.75 7.03 11.48
N LYS A 378 -26.47 6.16 10.74
CA LYS A 378 -26.74 4.78 11.17
C LYS A 378 -25.45 3.98 11.37
N LEU A 379 -24.50 4.11 10.45
CA LEU A 379 -23.21 3.42 10.56
C LEU A 379 -22.39 3.94 11.73
N ILE A 380 -22.34 5.26 11.95
CA ILE A 380 -21.69 5.85 13.14
C ILE A 380 -22.30 5.27 14.43
N CYS A 381 -23.63 5.21 14.53
CA CYS A 381 -24.27 4.60 15.69
C CYS A 381 -23.81 3.15 15.89
N ASN A 382 -23.76 2.34 14.84
CA ASN A 382 -23.29 0.96 14.91
C ASN A 382 -21.81 0.88 15.35
N VAL A 383 -20.95 1.72 14.79
CA VAL A 383 -19.52 1.79 15.16
C VAL A 383 -19.34 2.18 16.62
N ASN A 384 -20.07 3.19 17.12
CA ASN A 384 -20.04 3.59 18.52
C ASN A 384 -20.46 2.44 19.46
N GLU A 385 -21.50 1.69 19.10
CA GLU A 385 -21.93 0.52 19.88
C GLU A 385 -20.87 -0.58 19.91
N LEU A 386 -20.17 -0.81 18.79
CA LEU A 386 -19.04 -1.74 18.73
C LEU A 386 -17.85 -1.25 19.57
N GLU A 387 -17.49 0.04 19.52
CA GLU A 387 -16.43 0.61 20.37
C GLU A 387 -16.74 0.42 21.87
N LYS A 388 -17.97 0.75 22.30
CA LYS A 388 -18.42 0.51 23.69
C LYS A 388 -18.24 -0.96 24.08
N LYS A 389 -18.62 -1.88 23.20
CA LYS A 389 -18.49 -3.33 23.43
C LYS A 389 -17.02 -3.74 23.56
N GLY A 390 -16.15 -3.21 22.72
CA GLY A 390 -14.71 -3.46 22.75
C GLY A 390 -14.07 -3.00 24.05
N HIS A 391 -14.46 -1.83 24.55
CA HIS A 391 -14.02 -1.34 25.87
C HIS A 391 -14.50 -2.23 27.02
N LEU A 392 -15.73 -2.74 26.96
CA LEU A 392 -16.22 -3.72 27.93
C LEU A 392 -15.34 -4.99 27.93
N ILE A 393 -15.05 -5.55 26.75
CA ILE A 393 -14.21 -6.75 26.59
C ILE A 393 -12.80 -6.51 27.15
N THR A 394 -12.17 -5.39 26.77
CA THR A 394 -10.85 -5.01 27.26
C THR A 394 -10.83 -4.89 28.79
N GLY A 395 -11.84 -4.23 29.36
CA GLY A 395 -11.96 -4.09 30.81
C GLY A 395 -12.20 -5.43 31.53
N LEU A 396 -12.92 -6.38 30.90
CA LEU A 396 -13.10 -7.73 31.43
C LEU A 396 -11.77 -8.49 31.49
N HIS A 397 -10.96 -8.41 30.42
CA HIS A 397 -9.63 -9.03 30.38
C HIS A 397 -8.68 -8.49 31.44
N GLN A 398 -8.68 -7.18 31.69
CA GLN A 398 -7.89 -6.56 32.77
C GLN A 398 -8.21 -7.15 34.15
N GLN A 399 -9.44 -7.65 34.33
CA GLN A 399 -9.91 -8.32 35.55
C GLN A 399 -9.93 -9.85 35.44
N GLN A 400 -9.17 -10.43 34.49
CA GLN A 400 -9.03 -11.89 34.29
C GLN A 400 -10.33 -12.61 33.87
N PHE A 401 -11.36 -11.90 33.42
CA PHE A 401 -12.55 -12.52 32.84
C PHE A 401 -12.30 -12.91 31.38
N LYS A 402 -12.73 -14.10 30.98
CA LYS A 402 -12.88 -14.50 29.58
C LYS A 402 -14.23 -14.03 29.04
N TYR A 403 -14.23 -13.44 27.85
CA TYR A 403 -15.46 -13.01 27.18
C TYR A 403 -16.04 -14.12 26.30
N TRP A 404 -17.31 -14.46 26.49
CA TRP A 404 -18.07 -15.41 25.67
C TRP A 404 -19.29 -14.76 25.05
N ASN A 405 -19.38 -14.83 23.72
CA ASN A 405 -20.59 -14.50 22.98
C ASN A 405 -21.51 -15.72 22.97
N THR A 406 -22.64 -15.65 23.69
CA THR A 406 -23.53 -16.82 23.83
C THR A 406 -24.25 -17.22 22.55
N ALA A 407 -24.24 -16.37 21.52
CA ALA A 407 -24.74 -16.73 20.19
C ALA A 407 -23.95 -17.87 19.53
N GLU A 408 -22.70 -18.08 19.93
CA GLU A 408 -21.83 -19.16 19.45
C GLU A 408 -22.15 -20.52 20.10
N TYR A 409 -23.01 -20.52 21.14
CA TYR A 409 -23.35 -21.70 21.93
C TYR A 409 -24.75 -22.24 21.60
N ASN A 410 -25.37 -21.84 20.48
CA ASN A 410 -26.70 -22.28 20.05
C ASN A 410 -27.82 -22.04 21.10
N ILE A 411 -27.68 -21.01 21.93
CA ILE A 411 -28.71 -20.63 22.91
C ILE A 411 -29.83 -19.86 22.19
N GLY A 412 -31.04 -20.42 22.26
CA GLY A 412 -32.24 -19.91 21.58
C GLY A 412 -33.44 -19.72 22.52
N LYS A 413 -34.54 -19.17 21.97
CA LYS A 413 -35.79 -18.85 22.70
C LYS A 413 -36.39 -20.02 23.48
N SER A 414 -36.20 -21.25 23.03
CA SER A 414 -36.79 -22.45 23.62
C SER A 414 -35.97 -23.05 24.78
N ASN A 415 -34.76 -22.57 25.03
CA ASN A 415 -33.94 -23.07 26.13
C ASN A 415 -34.44 -22.52 27.47
N ASP A 416 -34.47 -23.35 28.51
CA ASP A 416 -34.69 -22.90 29.89
C ASP A 416 -33.36 -22.59 30.60
N ILE A 417 -33.45 -21.93 31.77
CA ILE A 417 -32.27 -21.53 32.55
C ILE A 417 -31.41 -22.75 32.94
N LYS A 418 -32.04 -23.90 33.27
CA LYS A 418 -31.33 -25.14 33.63
C LYS A 418 -30.54 -25.73 32.45
N THR A 419 -31.04 -25.56 31.24
CA THR A 419 -30.35 -26.01 30.02
C THR A 419 -29.19 -25.10 29.72
N ILE A 420 -29.38 -23.77 29.83
CA ILE A 420 -28.30 -22.78 29.67
C ILE A 420 -27.20 -22.99 30.71
N GLU A 421 -27.57 -23.26 31.97
CA GLU A 421 -26.62 -23.56 33.05
C GLU A 421 -25.76 -24.79 32.71
N ARG A 422 -26.38 -25.89 32.26
CA ARG A 422 -25.66 -27.09 31.79
C ARG A 422 -24.73 -26.81 30.62
N MET A 423 -25.18 -26.00 29.65
CA MET A 423 -24.40 -25.67 28.45
C MET A 423 -23.17 -24.81 28.75
N LEU A 424 -23.29 -23.81 29.62
CA LEU A 424 -22.21 -22.86 29.91
C LEU A 424 -21.24 -23.36 31.00
N ILE A 425 -21.76 -23.99 32.06
CA ILE A 425 -20.92 -24.53 33.13
C ILE A 425 -20.19 -25.82 32.66
N SER A 426 -20.85 -26.66 31.86
CA SER A 426 -20.31 -27.95 31.36
C SER A 426 -19.65 -28.80 32.46
N ASN A 427 -20.26 -28.89 33.65
CA ASN A 427 -19.77 -29.61 34.83
C ASN A 427 -18.41 -29.15 35.41
N ASP A 428 -17.88 -27.99 35.00
CA ASP A 428 -16.63 -27.46 35.52
C ASP A 428 -16.87 -26.64 36.81
N ARG A 429 -16.49 -27.22 37.96
CA ARG A 429 -16.64 -26.59 39.30
C ARG A 429 -15.79 -25.33 39.47
N ARG A 430 -14.78 -25.10 38.61
CA ARG A 430 -13.91 -23.92 38.68
C ARG A 430 -14.49 -22.70 37.96
N ARG A 431 -15.55 -22.86 37.15
CA ARG A 431 -16.16 -21.75 36.41
C ARG A 431 -17.05 -20.87 37.29
N ARG A 432 -16.90 -19.55 37.14
CA ARG A 432 -17.83 -18.55 37.66
C ARG A 432 -18.23 -17.65 36.50
N ILE A 433 -19.50 -17.74 36.10
CA ILE A 433 -19.98 -17.12 34.86
C ILE A 433 -20.97 -16.01 35.20
N ILE A 434 -20.66 -14.76 34.84
CA ILE A 434 -21.62 -13.65 34.84
C ILE A 434 -22.40 -13.71 33.53
N CYS A 435 -23.71 -13.83 33.58
CA CYS A 435 -24.60 -13.72 32.43
C CYS A 435 -25.21 -12.33 32.41
N SER A 436 -25.02 -11.59 31.32
CA SER A 436 -25.62 -10.27 31.13
C SER A 436 -25.84 -9.98 29.63
N SER A 437 -26.44 -8.83 29.32
CA SER A 437 -26.60 -8.29 27.97
C SER A 437 -26.34 -6.78 27.98
N ASP A 438 -26.17 -6.17 26.81
CA ASP A 438 -25.90 -4.73 26.68
C ASP A 438 -27.02 -3.89 27.31
N ASN A 439 -28.28 -4.25 27.06
CA ASN A 439 -29.42 -3.59 27.68
C ASN A 439 -29.41 -3.70 29.21
N LEU A 440 -29.00 -4.85 29.77
CA LEU A 440 -28.89 -5.00 31.23
C LEU A 440 -27.71 -4.20 31.79
N ASN A 441 -26.58 -4.18 31.09
CA ASN A 441 -25.39 -3.41 31.46
C ASN A 441 -25.72 -1.90 31.54
N GLU A 442 -26.45 -1.37 30.55
CA GLU A 442 -26.86 0.03 30.50
C GLU A 442 -27.87 0.39 31.60
N ASN A 443 -28.84 -0.49 31.86
CA ASN A 443 -29.86 -0.24 32.88
C ASN A 443 -29.34 -0.41 34.31
N ASN A 444 -28.32 -1.24 34.53
CA ASN A 444 -27.80 -1.57 35.87
C ASN A 444 -26.26 -1.62 35.94
N PRO A 445 -25.55 -0.51 35.64
CA PRO A 445 -24.09 -0.50 35.58
C PRO A 445 -23.42 -0.78 36.92
N SER A 446 -24.00 -0.30 38.03
CA SER A 446 -23.49 -0.55 39.39
C SER A 446 -23.51 -2.04 39.75
N LYS A 447 -24.60 -2.74 39.42
CA LYS A 447 -24.74 -4.19 39.66
C LYS A 447 -23.67 -4.98 38.91
N LEU A 448 -23.37 -4.63 37.66
CA LEU A 448 -22.30 -5.28 36.90
C LEU A 448 -20.92 -5.05 37.53
N VAL A 449 -20.63 -3.82 37.95
CA VAL A 449 -19.37 -3.48 38.63
C VAL A 449 -19.22 -4.27 39.93
N ASP A 450 -20.29 -4.37 40.72
CA ASP A 450 -20.28 -5.14 41.97
C ASP A 450 -20.06 -6.63 41.72
N LEU A 451 -20.79 -7.24 40.77
CA LEU A 451 -20.61 -8.65 40.42
C LEU A 451 -19.17 -8.96 39.95
N ARG A 452 -18.61 -8.11 39.08
CA ARG A 452 -17.23 -8.23 38.60
C ARG A 452 -16.24 -8.13 39.76
N ARG A 453 -16.39 -7.12 40.62
CA ARG A 453 -15.55 -6.92 41.80
C ARG A 453 -15.60 -8.11 42.75
N THR A 454 -16.79 -8.59 43.10
CA THR A 454 -16.97 -9.72 44.02
C THR A 454 -16.32 -11.00 43.49
N LEU A 455 -16.50 -11.33 42.21
CA LEU A 455 -15.89 -12.53 41.64
C LEU A 455 -14.37 -12.39 41.43
N PHE A 456 -13.89 -11.19 41.11
CA PHE A 456 -12.46 -10.93 41.01
C PHE A 456 -11.74 -11.07 42.36
N GLU A 457 -12.35 -10.61 43.46
CA GLU A 457 -11.82 -10.86 44.80
C GLU A 457 -11.80 -12.37 45.15
N LYS A 458 -12.83 -13.13 44.76
CA LYS A 458 -12.81 -14.61 44.91
C LYS A 458 -11.69 -15.26 44.11
N TYR A 459 -11.41 -14.78 42.90
CA TYR A 459 -10.27 -15.24 42.09
C TYR A 459 -8.92 -14.91 42.73
N LYS A 460 -8.76 -13.72 43.33
CA LYS A 460 -7.54 -13.41 44.09
C LYS A 460 -7.31 -14.38 45.25
N SER A 461 -8.39 -14.81 45.92
CA SER A 461 -8.32 -15.82 46.98
C SER A 461 -8.15 -17.26 46.48
N ASN A 462 -8.58 -17.56 45.24
CA ASN A 462 -8.42 -18.86 44.59
C ASN A 462 -8.12 -18.70 43.08
N PRO A 463 -6.83 -18.65 42.69
CA PRO A 463 -6.42 -18.45 41.30
C PRO A 463 -6.78 -19.61 40.35
N GLU A 464 -7.25 -20.76 40.85
CA GLU A 464 -7.73 -21.85 39.99
C GLU A 464 -9.11 -21.58 39.38
N LEU A 465 -9.80 -20.51 39.80
CA LEU A 465 -11.11 -20.16 39.27
C LEU A 465 -11.03 -19.61 37.84
N HIS A 466 -11.97 -20.02 37.00
CA HIS A 466 -12.14 -19.52 35.64
C HIS A 466 -13.30 -18.50 35.62
N LEU A 467 -12.96 -17.21 35.57
CA LEU A 467 -13.95 -16.14 35.48
C LEU A 467 -14.38 -15.94 34.03
N ILE A 468 -15.70 -15.95 33.79
CA ILE A 468 -16.28 -15.83 32.45
C ILE A 468 -17.39 -14.79 32.46
N TYR A 469 -17.45 -13.96 31.43
CA TYR A 469 -18.58 -13.10 31.12
C TYR A 469 -19.29 -13.64 29.89
N ALA A 470 -20.50 -14.16 30.08
CA ALA A 470 -21.38 -14.67 29.05
C ALA A 470 -22.35 -13.56 28.60
N ASP A 471 -22.16 -13.11 27.36
CA ASP A 471 -22.92 -12.05 26.73
C ASP A 471 -24.11 -12.57 25.94
N PHE A 472 -25.31 -12.17 26.33
CA PHE A 472 -26.59 -12.55 25.73
C PHE A 472 -27.12 -11.56 24.69
N SER A 473 -26.44 -10.44 24.45
CA SER A 473 -26.87 -9.38 23.51
C SER A 473 -27.22 -9.86 22.11
N TYR A 474 -26.58 -10.92 21.65
CA TYR A 474 -26.69 -11.40 20.27
C TYR A 474 -27.46 -12.73 20.14
N THR A 475 -28.06 -13.21 21.23
CA THR A 475 -28.90 -14.41 21.22
C THR A 475 -30.37 -14.07 21.05
N SER A 476 -31.14 -15.07 20.63
CA SER A 476 -32.61 -14.93 20.58
C SER A 476 -33.27 -15.13 21.96
N PHE A 477 -32.54 -15.61 22.96
CA PHE A 477 -32.99 -15.80 24.33
C PHE A 477 -33.03 -14.46 25.08
N GLN A 478 -34.13 -14.18 25.78
CA GLN A 478 -34.28 -12.93 26.55
C GLN A 478 -33.87 -13.13 28.00
N LEU A 479 -32.72 -12.56 28.37
CA LEU A 479 -32.27 -12.50 29.75
C LEU A 479 -32.92 -11.31 30.47
N HIS A 480 -33.74 -11.59 31.49
CA HIS A 480 -34.49 -10.55 32.21
C HIS A 480 -33.68 -9.86 33.33
N ASP A 481 -32.70 -10.52 33.92
CA ASP A 481 -31.81 -9.95 34.94
C ASP A 481 -30.40 -10.57 34.87
N MET A 482 -29.40 -9.85 35.36
CA MET A 482 -28.03 -10.36 35.48
C MET A 482 -27.99 -11.52 36.48
N MET A 483 -27.34 -12.63 36.11
CA MET A 483 -27.18 -13.80 36.99
C MET A 483 -25.75 -14.30 37.03
N VAL A 484 -25.38 -14.97 38.11
CA VAL A 484 -24.10 -15.65 38.26
C VAL A 484 -24.33 -17.15 38.34
N LEU A 485 -23.67 -17.91 37.47
CA LEU A 485 -23.71 -19.36 37.43
C LEU A 485 -22.49 -19.96 38.15
N SER A 486 -22.73 -20.92 39.05
CA SER A 486 -21.71 -21.67 39.79
C SER A 486 -22.28 -22.97 40.34
N LEU A 487 -21.49 -24.05 40.33
CA LEU A 487 -21.89 -25.36 40.86
C LEU A 487 -21.93 -25.47 42.39
N ASP A 488 -21.54 -24.42 43.13
CA ASP A 488 -21.45 -24.47 44.60
C ASP A 488 -22.81 -24.46 45.32
N LYS A 489 -23.93 -24.61 44.60
CA LYS A 489 -25.24 -24.78 45.24
C LYS A 489 -25.50 -26.27 45.45
N ASN A 490 -25.15 -26.71 46.66
CA ASN A 490 -25.45 -28.01 47.30
C ASN A 490 -24.36 -29.09 47.12
N ASP A 491 -23.58 -29.35 48.17
CA ASP A 491 -23.73 -30.58 48.98
C ASP A 491 -22.60 -30.70 50.01
N ASP A 492 -22.97 -30.52 51.28
CA ASP A 492 -22.35 -31.17 52.42
C ASP A 492 -22.58 -32.69 52.28
N SER A 493 -21.58 -33.47 51.87
CA SER A 493 -21.35 -34.86 52.33
C SER A 493 -20.28 -35.59 51.50
N GLU A 494 -19.41 -36.27 52.26
CA GLU A 494 -18.70 -37.51 51.92
C GLU A 494 -17.48 -37.50 50.98
N ASN A 495 -16.32 -37.58 51.64
CA ASN A 495 -15.16 -38.43 51.37
C ASN A 495 -15.31 -39.51 50.28
N HIS A 496 -14.34 -39.62 49.36
CA HIS A 496 -13.42 -40.78 49.31
C HIS A 496 -12.31 -40.67 48.24
N SER A 497 -11.08 -40.96 48.71
CA SER A 497 -9.97 -41.69 48.07
C SER A 497 -9.27 -41.19 46.79
N MET A 498 -8.01 -40.79 47.01
CA MET A 498 -6.77 -41.12 46.26
C MET A 498 -6.85 -42.05 45.03
N GLN A 499 -6.14 -41.70 43.96
CA GLN A 499 -4.87 -42.35 43.58
C GLN A 499 -4.14 -41.66 42.41
N ARG A 500 -2.80 -41.64 42.52
CA ARG A 500 -1.82 -41.23 41.51
C ARG A 500 -1.60 -42.36 40.51
N ALA A 501 -1.26 -42.04 39.26
CA ALA A 501 -0.18 -42.73 38.53
C ALA A 501 0.28 -41.92 37.29
N SER A 502 1.59 -41.69 37.26
CA SER A 502 2.43 -41.30 36.14
C SER A 502 2.64 -42.46 35.16
N SER A 503 2.84 -42.19 33.86
CA SER A 503 3.93 -42.77 33.07
C SER A 503 4.01 -42.19 31.66
N ALA A 504 5.25 -41.89 31.26
CA ALA A 504 5.69 -41.61 29.90
C ALA A 504 5.84 -42.92 29.10
N VAL A 505 6.04 -42.82 27.76
CA VAL A 505 7.18 -43.40 27.01
C VAL A 505 6.98 -43.36 25.47
N SER A 506 8.02 -42.82 24.81
CA SER A 506 8.69 -43.08 23.51
C SER A 506 7.99 -43.21 22.13
N VAL A 507 8.47 -42.35 21.22
CA VAL A 507 9.23 -42.63 19.97
C VAL A 507 8.90 -43.87 19.13
N LEU A 508 8.65 -43.66 17.83
CA LEU A 508 9.28 -44.43 16.74
C LEU A 508 9.35 -43.61 15.44
N GLN A 509 10.54 -43.63 14.86
CA GLN A 509 10.98 -43.04 13.61
C GLN A 509 11.01 -44.18 12.57
N THR A 510 10.53 -43.96 11.34
CA THR A 510 10.93 -44.83 10.22
C THR A 510 10.93 -44.06 8.90
N SER A 511 12.10 -44.10 8.27
CA SER A 511 12.49 -43.62 6.95
C SER A 511 11.97 -44.53 5.83
N LEU A 512 11.66 -43.98 4.66
CA LEU A 512 11.66 -44.72 3.39
C LEU A 512 12.06 -43.79 2.22
N ILE A 513 12.98 -44.32 1.41
CA ILE A 513 13.65 -43.75 0.24
C ILE A 513 12.74 -43.86 -1.00
N LEU A 514 12.74 -42.86 -1.87
CA LEU A 514 12.08 -42.89 -3.19
C LEU A 514 13.11 -43.06 -4.34
N PRO A 515 12.73 -43.71 -5.45
CA PRO A 515 13.63 -44.11 -6.53
C PRO A 515 13.91 -42.99 -7.55
N SER A 516 15.06 -43.10 -8.20
CA SER A 516 15.56 -42.24 -9.26
C SER A 516 14.91 -42.52 -10.63
N SER A 517 14.58 -41.45 -11.36
CA SER A 517 14.48 -41.39 -12.83
C SER A 517 14.23 -39.93 -13.27
N PRO A 518 14.29 -39.59 -14.57
CA PRO A 518 15.34 -39.78 -15.56
C PRO A 518 16.00 -38.43 -15.93
N SER A 519 17.13 -38.49 -16.63
CA SER A 519 17.94 -37.37 -17.14
C SER A 519 17.13 -36.23 -17.81
N PRO A 520 17.45 -34.94 -17.54
CA PRO A 520 16.81 -33.83 -18.23
C PRO A 520 17.33 -33.72 -19.66
N LEU A 521 16.42 -33.64 -20.62
CA LEU A 521 16.67 -33.10 -21.94
C LEU A 521 17.21 -31.67 -21.79
N LEU A 522 18.45 -31.47 -22.23
CA LEU A 522 19.08 -30.17 -22.43
C LEU A 522 18.24 -29.34 -23.40
N THR A 523 17.40 -28.45 -22.87
CA THR A 523 17.02 -27.24 -23.59
C THR A 523 18.03 -26.19 -23.16
N ASN A 524 18.87 -25.72 -24.09
CA ASN A 524 19.74 -24.56 -23.87
C ASN A 524 18.84 -23.36 -23.58
N ASP A 525 18.59 -23.07 -22.31
CA ASP A 525 17.94 -21.83 -21.90
C ASP A 525 18.92 -20.69 -22.20
N GLU A 526 18.56 -19.83 -23.16
CA GLU A 526 19.46 -18.79 -23.70
C GLU A 526 19.80 -17.67 -22.70
N THR A 527 19.25 -17.69 -21.47
CA THR A 527 19.44 -16.62 -20.48
C THR A 527 19.89 -17.17 -19.14
N ILE A 528 21.01 -16.69 -18.61
CA ILE A 528 21.52 -16.97 -17.27
C ILE A 528 20.88 -16.00 -16.28
N ASN A 529 20.02 -16.49 -15.39
CA ASN A 529 19.31 -15.71 -14.37
C ASN A 529 20.05 -15.73 -13.03
N ILE A 530 20.51 -14.55 -12.58
CA ILE A 530 21.28 -14.37 -11.34
C ILE A 530 20.52 -13.45 -10.40
N LEU A 531 20.13 -13.96 -9.23
CA LEU A 531 19.52 -13.16 -8.16
C LEU A 531 20.59 -12.58 -7.23
N LEU A 532 20.59 -11.26 -7.00
CA LEU A 532 21.45 -10.62 -6.02
C LEU A 532 20.70 -10.39 -4.70
N LEU A 533 21.20 -10.93 -3.60
CA LEU A 533 20.71 -10.69 -2.25
C LEU A 533 21.82 -10.10 -1.39
N GLY A 534 21.51 -9.12 -0.55
CA GLY A 534 22.50 -8.59 0.39
C GLY A 534 21.94 -7.46 1.25
N GLU A 535 22.58 -7.21 2.39
CA GLU A 535 22.16 -6.15 3.32
C GLU A 535 22.12 -4.79 2.63
N THR A 536 21.27 -3.90 3.15
CA THR A 536 21.26 -2.49 2.73
C THR A 536 22.67 -1.89 2.86
N GLY A 537 23.15 -1.25 1.80
CA GLY A 537 24.48 -0.62 1.77
C GLY A 537 25.67 -1.59 1.57
N VAL A 538 25.42 -2.85 1.20
CA VAL A 538 26.49 -3.81 0.84
C VAL A 538 27.14 -3.52 -0.52
N GLY A 539 26.47 -2.74 -1.38
CA GLY A 539 26.98 -2.32 -2.70
C GLY A 539 26.38 -3.04 -3.92
N LYS A 540 25.13 -3.54 -3.85
CA LYS A 540 24.47 -4.27 -4.96
C LYS A 540 24.41 -3.44 -6.26
N SER A 541 23.82 -2.25 -6.21
CA SER A 541 23.71 -1.35 -7.38
C SER A 541 25.08 -0.93 -7.92
N THR A 542 26.05 -0.69 -7.02
CA THR A 542 27.44 -0.38 -7.40
C THR A 542 28.12 -1.57 -8.09
N PHE A 543 27.86 -2.80 -7.63
CA PHE A 543 28.35 -4.01 -8.27
C PHE A 543 27.78 -4.18 -9.68
N ILE A 544 26.48 -3.92 -9.90
CA ILE A 544 25.85 -4.00 -11.23
C ILE A 544 26.48 -2.99 -12.19
N ASN A 545 26.63 -1.73 -11.78
CA ASN A 545 27.30 -0.72 -12.61
C ASN A 545 28.75 -1.10 -12.92
N ALA A 546 29.50 -1.56 -11.91
CA ALA A 546 30.88 -2.01 -12.12
C ALA A 546 30.94 -3.19 -13.11
N PHE A 547 30.07 -4.18 -12.94
CA PHE A 547 29.97 -5.34 -13.83
C PHE A 547 29.65 -4.94 -15.27
N ALA A 548 28.75 -3.97 -15.49
CA ALA A 548 28.47 -3.44 -16.82
C ALA A 548 29.72 -2.84 -17.48
N ASN A 549 30.47 -2.03 -16.74
CA ASN A 549 31.71 -1.45 -17.25
C ASN A 549 32.78 -2.52 -17.53
N TYR A 550 32.85 -3.57 -16.72
CA TYR A 550 33.77 -4.70 -16.94
C TYR A 550 33.46 -5.50 -18.21
N LEU A 551 32.19 -5.56 -18.60
CA LEU A 551 31.77 -6.23 -19.85
C LEU A 551 31.99 -5.34 -21.09
N ILE A 552 31.88 -4.02 -20.94
CA ILE A 552 31.95 -3.08 -22.07
C ILE A 552 33.39 -2.69 -22.40
N PHE A 553 34.23 -2.44 -21.40
CA PHE A 553 35.60 -1.98 -21.60
C PHE A 553 36.60 -3.11 -21.43
N HIS A 554 37.42 -3.35 -22.46
CA HIS A 554 38.40 -4.43 -22.48
C HIS A 554 39.65 -4.13 -21.63
N SER A 555 39.94 -2.84 -21.37
CA SER A 555 41.05 -2.42 -20.52
C SER A 555 40.67 -1.23 -19.64
N PHE A 556 41.45 -1.02 -18.58
CA PHE A 556 41.25 0.11 -17.68
C PHE A 556 41.51 1.45 -18.38
N GLU A 557 42.51 1.53 -19.26
CA GLU A 557 42.79 2.74 -20.04
C GLU A 557 41.63 3.10 -20.98
N GLN A 558 40.99 2.07 -21.56
CA GLN A 558 39.79 2.28 -22.37
C GLN A 558 38.64 2.81 -21.50
N ALA A 559 38.42 2.23 -20.32
CA ALA A 559 37.37 2.69 -19.40
C ALA A 559 37.62 4.11 -18.89
N GLU A 560 38.87 4.49 -18.65
CA GLU A 560 39.27 5.83 -18.20
C GLU A 560 39.13 6.88 -19.30
N SER A 561 39.41 6.52 -20.55
CA SER A 561 39.33 7.43 -21.70
C SER A 561 37.91 7.66 -22.22
N ASN A 562 36.92 6.92 -21.71
CA ASN A 562 35.52 6.99 -22.12
C ASN A 562 34.64 7.38 -20.93
N GLU A 563 33.39 7.73 -21.21
CA GLU A 563 32.41 7.99 -20.15
C GLU A 563 31.99 6.66 -19.49
N PRO A 564 32.01 6.56 -18.14
CA PRO A 564 31.61 5.35 -17.45
C PRO A 564 30.13 5.07 -17.67
N VAL A 565 29.80 3.81 -17.91
CA VAL A 565 28.41 3.38 -18.11
C VAL A 565 27.71 3.31 -16.77
N VAL A 566 26.75 4.19 -16.53
CA VAL A 566 25.99 4.24 -15.28
C VAL A 566 24.53 3.95 -15.56
N ILE A 567 24.16 2.69 -15.33
CA ILE A 567 22.80 2.17 -15.57
C ILE A 567 21.89 2.46 -14.37
N ILE A 568 22.47 2.42 -13.17
CA ILE A 568 21.78 2.73 -11.92
C ILE A 568 22.38 4.00 -11.34
N PRO A 569 21.60 5.04 -11.01
CA PRO A 569 22.14 6.26 -10.41
C PRO A 569 22.97 5.94 -9.16
N VAL A 570 24.06 6.66 -8.95
CA VAL A 570 24.94 6.46 -7.80
C VAL A 570 25.19 7.76 -7.07
N SER A 571 25.23 7.68 -5.74
CA SER A 571 25.57 8.79 -4.86
C SER A 571 26.49 8.31 -3.75
N PHE A 572 27.68 8.90 -3.62
CA PHE A 572 28.62 8.58 -2.55
C PHE A 572 29.48 9.79 -2.17
N ILE A 573 30.02 9.76 -0.95
CA ILE A 573 30.92 10.80 -0.44
C ILE A 573 32.36 10.39 -0.74
N ILE A 574 33.18 11.35 -1.18
CA ILE A 574 34.63 11.25 -1.28
C ILE A 574 35.26 12.40 -0.49
N THR A 575 36.38 12.15 0.19
CA THR A 575 37.15 13.17 0.90
C THR A 575 38.40 13.54 0.10
N ILE A 576 38.66 14.85 -0.06
CA ILE A 576 39.76 15.37 -0.88
C ILE A 576 40.67 16.27 -0.06
N GLY A 577 41.97 16.18 -0.32
CA GLY A 577 43.00 17.02 0.30
C GLY A 577 43.27 16.70 1.77
N ASP A 578 44.26 17.38 2.34
CA ASP A 578 44.73 17.14 3.72
C ASP A 578 43.71 17.57 4.78
N ASN A 579 42.74 18.41 4.41
CA ASN A 579 41.67 18.90 5.29
C ASN A 579 40.43 17.99 5.29
N PHE A 580 40.46 16.86 4.58
CA PHE A 580 39.33 15.93 4.46
C PHE A 580 38.03 16.60 3.97
N GLU A 581 38.13 17.46 2.95
CA GLU A 581 36.95 18.13 2.38
C GLU A 581 35.99 17.10 1.78
N GLU A 582 34.77 17.06 2.29
CA GLU A 582 33.73 16.14 1.79
C GLU A 582 33.12 16.68 0.48
N ARG A 583 33.17 15.85 -0.57
CA ARG A 583 32.42 16.06 -1.81
C ARG A 583 31.41 14.94 -2.01
N ILE A 584 30.17 15.31 -2.28
CA ILE A 584 29.12 14.36 -2.65
C ILE A 584 29.17 14.19 -4.16
N ILE A 585 29.57 13.00 -4.60
CA ILE A 585 29.57 12.62 -6.01
C ILE A 585 28.20 12.02 -6.33
N LYS A 586 27.54 12.59 -7.35
CA LYS A 586 26.27 12.08 -7.88
C LYS A 586 26.42 11.89 -9.39
N PHE A 587 26.00 10.74 -9.89
CA PHE A 587 26.10 10.43 -11.32
C PHE A 587 24.93 9.55 -11.78
N GLY A 588 24.44 9.79 -12.99
CA GLY A 588 23.23 9.18 -13.55
C GLY A 588 21.98 10.05 -13.36
N GLU A 589 21.06 10.03 -14.33
CA GLU A 589 19.76 10.70 -14.22
C GLU A 589 18.86 9.99 -13.21
N VAL A 590 18.10 10.75 -12.40
CA VAL A 590 17.09 10.14 -11.51
C VAL A 590 16.10 9.38 -12.37
N ASP A 591 16.03 8.06 -12.18
CA ASP A 591 15.09 7.20 -12.93
C ASP A 591 13.68 7.81 -12.85
N CYS A 592 13.01 7.92 -13.98
CA CYS A 592 11.64 8.40 -14.09
C CYS A 592 10.65 7.65 -13.18
N PHE A 593 10.99 6.44 -12.73
CA PHE A 593 10.21 5.63 -11.79
C PHE A 593 10.62 5.80 -10.30
N ASN A 594 11.66 6.58 -10.00
CA ASN A 594 12.12 6.89 -8.65
C ASN A 594 12.40 5.62 -7.78
N ASN A 595 12.92 4.55 -8.40
CA ASN A 595 13.15 3.25 -7.74
C ASN A 595 14.34 3.25 -6.76
N GLU A 596 15.21 4.27 -6.84
CA GLU A 596 16.36 4.45 -5.96
C GLU A 596 16.11 5.60 -4.98
N ASN A 597 16.13 5.32 -3.67
CA ASN A 597 15.95 6.33 -2.64
C ASN A 597 17.24 6.55 -1.83
N PHE A 598 18.02 7.56 -2.22
CA PHE A 598 19.25 7.96 -1.53
C PHE A 598 19.02 8.89 -0.33
N ASN A 599 17.78 9.30 -0.06
CA ASN A 599 17.48 10.38 0.89
C ASN A 599 17.40 9.92 2.36
N ILE A 600 17.42 8.61 2.62
CA ILE A 600 17.24 8.05 3.98
C ILE A 600 18.34 7.04 4.30
N PHE A 601 19.23 7.40 5.23
CA PHE A 601 20.30 6.51 5.68
C PHE A 601 19.74 5.25 6.37
N GLY A 602 20.22 4.08 5.95
CA GLY A 602 19.86 2.78 6.52
C GLY A 602 18.60 2.11 5.95
N GLN A 603 17.83 2.79 5.09
CA GLN A 603 16.77 2.13 4.31
C GLN A 603 17.35 1.51 3.04
N SER A 604 16.71 0.45 2.52
CA SER A 604 17.08 -0.09 1.21
C SER A 604 17.05 1.03 0.17
N VAL A 605 18.11 1.14 -0.64
CA VAL A 605 18.19 2.16 -1.70
C VAL A 605 17.26 1.76 -2.85
N THR A 606 17.41 0.53 -3.36
CA THR A 606 16.48 -0.12 -4.28
C THR A 606 15.12 -0.39 -3.60
N GLN A 607 14.02 0.14 -4.14
CA GLN A 607 12.67 -0.06 -3.59
C GLN A 607 11.95 -1.30 -4.14
N HIS A 608 12.12 -1.59 -5.43
CA HIS A 608 11.51 -2.72 -6.13
C HIS A 608 12.55 -3.50 -6.95
N CYS A 609 12.30 -4.80 -7.15
CA CYS A 609 13.19 -5.63 -7.96
C CYS A 609 13.23 -5.16 -9.42
N LYS A 610 14.43 -5.15 -10.02
CA LYS A 610 14.64 -4.74 -11.42
C LYS A 610 15.67 -5.67 -12.06
N SER A 611 15.47 -6.01 -13.33
CA SER A 611 16.40 -6.88 -14.07
C SER A 611 17.24 -6.07 -15.05
N TYR A 612 18.54 -6.36 -15.07
CA TYR A 612 19.51 -5.79 -16.00
C TYR A 612 20.06 -6.90 -16.88
N VAL A 613 19.87 -6.78 -18.19
CA VAL A 613 20.18 -7.84 -19.16
C VAL A 613 21.41 -7.44 -19.99
N PHE A 614 22.42 -8.31 -19.98
CA PHE A 614 23.71 -8.15 -20.65
C PHE A 614 23.90 -9.24 -21.72
N ALA A 615 24.41 -8.88 -22.89
CA ALA A 615 24.80 -9.86 -23.92
C ALA A 615 26.23 -10.36 -23.67
N LEU A 616 26.45 -11.69 -23.67
CA LEU A 616 27.74 -12.24 -23.25
C LEU A 616 28.87 -12.15 -24.27
N ASN A 617 28.63 -11.88 -25.57
CA ASN A 617 29.66 -11.60 -26.58
C ASN A 617 29.04 -11.20 -27.94
N ASN A 618 29.83 -10.62 -28.86
CA ASN A 618 29.46 -10.34 -30.26
C ASN A 618 29.39 -11.64 -31.10
N GLY A 619 28.46 -12.55 -30.79
CA GLY A 619 28.22 -13.78 -31.57
C GLY A 619 27.59 -14.94 -30.82
N ASP A 620 27.54 -14.91 -29.48
CA ASP A 620 26.81 -15.88 -28.65
C ASP A 620 25.37 -15.37 -28.43
N SER A 621 24.36 -16.23 -28.58
CA SER A 621 22.95 -15.85 -28.32
C SER A 621 22.63 -15.75 -26.83
N ARG A 622 23.58 -16.14 -25.96
CA ARG A 622 23.37 -16.17 -24.51
C ARG A 622 23.37 -14.77 -23.86
N LYS A 623 22.36 -14.55 -23.02
CA LYS A 623 22.16 -13.34 -22.21
C LYS A 623 22.42 -13.62 -20.73
N VAL A 624 22.89 -12.64 -19.97
CA VAL A 624 22.95 -12.68 -18.50
C VAL A 624 21.94 -11.67 -17.95
N ARG A 625 20.99 -12.15 -17.15
CA ARG A 625 20.02 -11.33 -16.43
C ARG A 625 20.44 -11.25 -14.96
N ILE A 626 20.81 -10.05 -14.51
CA ILE A 626 21.07 -9.78 -13.10
C ILE A 626 19.82 -9.13 -12.49
N ILE A 627 19.25 -9.79 -11.48
CA ILE A 627 18.06 -9.35 -10.76
C ILE A 627 18.53 -8.61 -9.50
N ASP A 628 18.37 -7.29 -9.49
CA ASP A 628 18.62 -6.45 -8.30
C ASP A 628 17.41 -6.52 -7.38
N SER A 629 17.64 -6.80 -6.10
CA SER A 629 16.59 -6.87 -5.08
C SER A 629 16.73 -5.74 -4.05
N PRO A 630 15.65 -5.35 -3.35
CA PRO A 630 15.78 -4.56 -2.13
C PRO A 630 16.73 -5.23 -1.12
N GLY A 631 17.48 -4.43 -0.38
CA GLY A 631 18.30 -4.90 0.73
C GLY A 631 17.47 -5.35 1.92
N PHE A 632 17.98 -6.35 2.65
CA PHE A 632 17.44 -6.74 3.96
C PHE A 632 18.17 -6.02 5.09
N GLY A 633 17.52 -5.92 6.26
CA GLY A 633 18.01 -5.11 7.38
C GLY A 633 17.53 -3.66 7.29
N ASP A 634 16.32 -3.43 6.80
CA ASP A 634 15.73 -2.10 6.64
C ASP A 634 15.42 -1.45 8.01
N THR A 635 15.80 -0.18 8.19
CA THR A 635 15.54 0.57 9.43
C THR A 635 14.05 0.82 9.71
N ARG A 636 13.16 0.56 8.74
CA ARG A 636 11.70 0.55 8.92
C ARG A 636 11.18 -0.66 9.69
N GLY A 637 12.04 -1.63 10.01
CA GLY A 637 11.74 -2.78 10.88
C GLY A 637 11.41 -4.07 10.11
N HIS A 638 11.21 -5.15 10.88
CA HIS A 638 11.03 -6.52 10.35
C HIS A 638 9.85 -6.65 9.38
N ASP A 639 8.74 -5.96 9.62
CA ASP A 639 7.57 -5.99 8.72
C ASP A 639 7.90 -5.49 7.30
N GLN A 640 8.85 -4.56 7.17
CA GLN A 640 9.27 -4.06 5.86
C GLN A 640 10.23 -5.04 5.18
N ASP A 641 11.14 -5.67 5.92
CA ASP A 641 11.98 -6.75 5.39
C ASP A 641 11.13 -7.92 4.87
N ASP A 642 10.04 -8.27 5.57
CA ASP A 642 9.09 -9.31 5.14
C ASP A 642 8.40 -8.95 3.81
N ARG A 643 7.98 -7.69 3.65
CA ARG A 643 7.40 -7.19 2.38
C ARG A 643 8.43 -7.17 1.25
N ASN A 644 9.64 -6.69 1.52
CA ASN A 644 10.73 -6.65 0.55
C ASN A 644 11.07 -8.07 0.04
N MET A 645 11.11 -9.02 0.97
CA MET A 645 11.29 -10.43 0.66
C MET A 645 10.12 -10.94 -0.19
N GLU A 646 8.88 -10.73 0.23
CA GLU A 646 7.69 -11.13 -0.53
C GLU A 646 7.67 -10.57 -1.96
N HIS A 647 8.03 -9.31 -2.15
CA HIS A 647 8.18 -8.70 -3.48
C HIS A 647 9.26 -9.37 -4.32
N THR A 648 10.42 -9.65 -3.72
CA THR A 648 11.53 -10.36 -4.38
C THR A 648 11.10 -11.74 -4.86
N LEU A 649 10.32 -12.43 -4.05
CA LEU A 649 9.83 -13.77 -4.33
C LEU A 649 8.76 -13.77 -5.42
N GLN A 650 7.82 -12.82 -5.39
CA GLN A 650 6.84 -12.63 -6.45
C GLN A 650 7.51 -12.36 -7.79
N TYR A 651 8.60 -11.57 -7.80
CA TYR A 651 9.40 -11.32 -8.98
C TYR A 651 10.05 -12.59 -9.51
N ILE A 652 10.74 -13.35 -8.65
CA ILE A 652 11.38 -14.62 -9.01
C ILE A 652 10.36 -15.61 -9.57
N ASN A 653 9.16 -15.71 -8.97
CA ASN A 653 8.15 -16.67 -9.41
C ASN A 653 7.70 -16.42 -10.86
N ASN A 654 7.90 -15.21 -11.41
CA ASN A 654 7.58 -14.89 -12.80
C ASN A 654 8.61 -15.45 -13.79
N LEU A 655 9.78 -15.90 -13.32
CA LEU A 655 10.84 -16.51 -14.13
C LEU A 655 10.62 -18.02 -14.29
N THR A 656 11.16 -18.60 -15.36
CA THR A 656 11.10 -20.06 -15.58
C THR A 656 12.15 -20.80 -14.74
N HIS A 657 13.29 -20.17 -14.49
CA HIS A 657 14.41 -20.77 -13.77
C HIS A 657 15.33 -19.71 -13.13
N LEU A 658 16.16 -20.16 -12.19
CA LEU A 658 17.32 -19.44 -11.66
C LEU A 658 18.59 -20.26 -11.89
N ASN A 659 19.69 -19.61 -12.26
CA ASN A 659 21.00 -20.24 -12.39
C ASN A 659 21.81 -20.06 -11.11
N ALA A 660 21.73 -18.88 -10.49
CA ALA A 660 22.48 -18.57 -9.29
C ALA A 660 21.75 -17.62 -8.34
N ILE A 661 21.98 -17.83 -7.04
CA ILE A 661 21.58 -16.93 -5.96
C ILE A 661 22.86 -16.42 -5.29
N CYS A 662 23.21 -15.16 -5.57
CA CYS A 662 24.43 -14.53 -5.08
C CYS A 662 24.15 -13.73 -3.81
N PHE A 663 24.73 -14.17 -2.69
CA PHE A 663 24.74 -13.39 -1.45
C PHE A 663 25.94 -12.45 -1.42
N LEU A 664 25.66 -11.15 -1.52
CA LEU A 664 26.65 -10.09 -1.40
C LEU A 664 26.91 -9.77 0.07
N LEU A 665 28.19 -9.77 0.46
CA LEU A 665 28.67 -9.60 1.83
C LEU A 665 29.91 -8.70 1.86
N LYS A 666 30.17 -8.00 2.98
CA LYS A 666 31.47 -7.35 3.23
C LYS A 666 32.42 -8.33 3.95
N PRO A 667 33.72 -8.37 3.64
CA PRO A 667 34.65 -9.39 4.15
C PRO A 667 35.13 -9.18 5.60
N ASN A 668 34.94 -7.98 6.17
CA ASN A 668 35.38 -7.64 7.53
C ASN A 668 34.23 -7.29 8.48
N ALA A 669 33.09 -7.97 8.37
CA ALA A 669 32.00 -7.78 9.32
C ALA A 669 32.40 -8.36 10.69
N SER A 670 32.18 -7.59 11.77
CA SER A 670 32.38 -8.06 13.15
C SER A 670 31.24 -8.98 13.63
N GLN A 671 30.06 -8.85 13.02
CA GLN A 671 28.89 -9.67 13.22
C GLN A 671 28.07 -9.72 11.92
N LEU A 672 27.43 -10.85 11.64
CA LEU A 672 26.38 -10.94 10.61
C LEU A 672 25.03 -10.62 11.25
N SER A 673 24.22 -9.76 10.61
CA SER A 673 22.97 -9.28 11.20
C SER A 673 21.96 -10.40 11.48
N PHE A 674 21.02 -10.15 12.40
CA PHE A 674 19.86 -11.02 12.59
C PHE A 674 19.04 -11.15 11.28
N SER A 675 18.93 -10.06 10.51
CA SER A 675 18.23 -10.02 9.22
C SER A 675 18.81 -10.98 8.18
N PHE A 676 20.12 -11.25 8.20
CA PHE A 676 20.72 -12.27 7.32
C PHE A 676 20.18 -13.68 7.58
N ARG A 677 20.00 -14.06 8.86
CA ARG A 677 19.45 -15.37 9.24
C ARG A 677 17.99 -15.51 8.83
N THR A 678 17.20 -14.45 9.06
CA THR A 678 15.80 -14.39 8.67
C THR A 678 15.66 -14.49 7.15
N CYS A 679 16.47 -13.74 6.40
CA CYS A 679 16.52 -13.77 4.94
C CYS A 679 16.81 -15.18 4.40
N LEU A 680 17.84 -15.86 4.89
CA LEU A 680 18.14 -17.24 4.51
C LEU A 680 16.96 -18.17 4.80
N SER A 681 16.41 -18.11 6.02
CA SER A 681 15.32 -18.99 6.45
C SER A 681 14.06 -18.78 5.60
N GLN A 682 13.73 -17.52 5.29
CA GLN A 682 12.61 -17.17 4.43
C GLN A 682 12.84 -17.66 3.00
N LEU A 683 14.01 -17.43 2.41
CA LEU A 683 14.32 -17.89 1.05
C LEU A 683 14.13 -19.40 0.88
N PHE A 684 14.66 -20.23 1.80
CA PHE A 684 14.52 -21.69 1.70
C PHE A 684 13.15 -22.23 2.06
N SER A 685 12.39 -21.52 2.89
CA SER A 685 10.99 -21.89 3.13
C SER A 685 10.16 -21.89 1.84
N LEU A 686 10.68 -21.31 0.75
CA LEU A 686 9.97 -21.00 -0.48
C LEU A 686 10.57 -21.70 -1.70
N LEU A 687 11.88 -21.60 -1.89
CA LEU A 687 12.59 -22.27 -3.00
C LEU A 687 12.94 -23.74 -2.69
N GLY A 688 12.56 -24.23 -1.51
CA GLY A 688 12.84 -25.59 -1.10
C GLY A 688 14.33 -25.88 -0.87
N PRO A 689 14.66 -27.15 -0.53
CA PRO A 689 16.03 -27.54 -0.20
C PRO A 689 16.98 -27.59 -1.41
N THR A 690 16.47 -27.82 -2.61
CA THR A 690 17.25 -27.97 -3.85
C THR A 690 17.90 -26.67 -4.33
N ALA A 691 17.26 -25.53 -4.08
CA ALA A 691 17.83 -24.20 -4.37
C ALA A 691 19.16 -23.91 -3.66
N ARG A 692 19.49 -24.67 -2.60
CA ARG A 692 20.76 -24.55 -1.87
C ARG A 692 21.97 -24.77 -2.77
N ASN A 693 21.85 -25.58 -3.81
CA ASN A 693 22.94 -25.91 -4.73
C ASN A 693 23.36 -24.72 -5.60
N ASN A 694 22.47 -23.74 -5.76
CA ASN A 694 22.69 -22.56 -6.62
C ASN A 694 23.26 -21.37 -5.85
N ILE A 695 23.68 -21.56 -4.60
CA ILE A 695 24.14 -20.47 -3.74
C ILE A 695 25.61 -20.15 -3.97
N ILE A 696 25.85 -18.86 -4.17
CA ILE A 696 27.17 -18.27 -4.35
C ILE A 696 27.36 -17.16 -3.32
N PHE A 697 28.58 -17.06 -2.79
CA PHE A 697 28.96 -15.97 -1.88
C PHE A 697 29.86 -14.97 -2.61
N CYS A 698 29.42 -13.71 -2.66
CA CYS A 698 30.13 -12.62 -3.30
C CYS A 698 30.58 -11.61 -2.24
N PHE A 699 31.88 -11.43 -2.06
CA PHE A 699 32.43 -10.45 -1.14
C PHE A 699 32.72 -9.14 -1.87
N THR A 700 31.98 -8.09 -1.54
CA THR A 700 32.22 -6.72 -2.03
C THR A 700 33.27 -6.02 -1.16
N ASN A 701 33.94 -4.99 -1.70
CA ASN A 701 34.97 -4.22 -1.00
C ASN A 701 36.17 -5.08 -0.53
N ALA A 702 36.51 -6.12 -1.30
CA ALA A 702 37.50 -7.11 -0.92
C ALA A 702 38.95 -6.68 -1.07
N ARG A 703 39.22 -5.47 -1.58
CA ARG A 703 40.59 -4.93 -1.68
C ARG A 703 41.30 -4.90 -0.32
N SER A 704 40.59 -4.50 0.73
CA SER A 704 41.12 -4.43 2.10
C SER A 704 41.53 -5.79 2.69
N THR A 705 41.02 -6.88 2.12
CA THR A 705 41.31 -8.26 2.54
C THR A 705 42.10 -9.02 1.48
N PHE A 706 42.78 -8.32 0.58
CA PHE A 706 43.58 -8.92 -0.50
C PHE A 706 42.76 -9.88 -1.37
N TYR A 707 41.51 -9.49 -1.67
CA TYR A 707 40.53 -10.28 -2.45
C TYR A 707 40.24 -11.64 -1.83
N LYS A 708 40.05 -11.64 -0.50
CA LYS A 708 39.65 -12.81 0.28
C LYS A 708 38.43 -12.51 1.14
N PRO A 709 37.65 -13.53 1.53
CA PRO A 709 36.45 -13.39 2.38
C PRO A 709 36.62 -12.78 3.77
N GLY A 710 37.86 -12.61 4.25
CA GLY A 710 38.17 -12.00 5.55
C GLY A 710 37.52 -12.71 6.76
N ASN A 711 37.26 -11.93 7.82
CA ASN A 711 36.68 -12.44 9.07
C ASN A 711 35.22 -12.90 8.92
N THR A 712 34.49 -12.36 7.95
CA THR A 712 33.09 -12.71 7.69
C THR A 712 32.93 -14.19 7.33
N ALA A 713 33.93 -14.81 6.70
CA ALA A 713 33.89 -16.23 6.34
C ALA A 713 33.64 -17.16 7.53
N SER A 714 34.29 -16.88 8.67
CA SER A 714 34.13 -17.67 9.90
C SER A 714 32.73 -17.50 10.49
N LEU A 715 32.21 -16.26 10.47
CA LEU A 715 30.85 -15.97 10.93
C LEU A 715 29.81 -16.69 10.07
N LEU A 716 30.00 -16.67 8.74
CA LEU A 716 29.10 -17.33 7.80
C LEU A 716 29.07 -18.85 8.02
N LYS A 717 30.23 -19.48 8.20
CA LYS A 717 30.31 -20.92 8.54
C LYS A 717 29.55 -21.25 9.82
N ASN A 718 29.66 -20.42 10.86
CA ASN A 718 28.95 -20.61 12.12
C ASN A 718 27.42 -20.46 11.96
N ILE A 719 26.96 -19.48 11.17
CA ILE A 719 25.53 -19.29 10.91
C ILE A 719 24.95 -20.48 10.14
N LEU A 720 25.60 -20.90 9.05
CA LEU A 720 25.16 -22.03 8.24
C LEU A 720 25.06 -23.32 9.07
N ALA A 721 26.03 -23.57 9.95
CA ALA A 721 25.97 -24.68 10.91
C ALA A 721 24.79 -24.56 11.88
N SER A 722 24.51 -23.36 12.40
CA SER A 722 23.45 -23.14 13.40
C SER A 722 22.02 -23.29 12.87
N ILE A 723 21.79 -23.12 11.56
CA ILE A 723 20.45 -23.21 10.93
C ILE A 723 20.19 -24.62 10.37
N SER A 724 21.02 -25.62 10.69
CA SER A 724 20.96 -26.97 10.08
C SER A 724 21.09 -26.93 8.55
N MET A 725 21.81 -25.93 8.03
CA MET A 725 22.09 -25.74 6.60
C MET A 725 23.51 -26.22 6.27
N SER A 726 23.91 -27.37 6.80
CA SER A 726 25.27 -27.93 6.64
C SER A 726 25.61 -28.28 5.18
N ASP A 727 24.59 -28.42 4.33
CA ASP A 727 24.77 -28.76 2.91
C ASP A 727 25.34 -27.59 2.10
N ILE A 728 25.16 -26.35 2.59
CA ILE A 728 25.78 -25.16 1.99
C ILE A 728 27.18 -25.01 2.57
N SER A 729 28.18 -25.28 1.76
CA SER A 729 29.59 -25.16 2.15
C SER A 729 30.24 -23.94 1.50
N LEU A 730 30.91 -23.11 2.32
CA LEU A 730 31.73 -22.01 1.84
C LEU A 730 33.07 -22.57 1.32
N LYS A 731 33.20 -22.68 0.00
CA LYS A 731 34.39 -23.20 -0.68
C LYS A 731 34.98 -22.15 -1.63
N LYS A 732 36.18 -22.39 -2.17
CA LYS A 732 36.83 -21.44 -3.09
C LYS A 732 36.06 -21.33 -4.41
N GLU A 733 35.44 -22.42 -4.83
CA GLU A 733 34.77 -22.56 -6.12
C GLU A 733 33.48 -21.71 -6.16
N ASN A 734 32.72 -21.66 -5.06
CA ASN A 734 31.47 -20.89 -4.95
C ASN A 734 31.61 -19.55 -4.20
N THR A 735 32.85 -19.07 -4.00
CA THR A 735 33.12 -17.79 -3.32
C THR A 735 33.93 -16.87 -4.21
N PHE A 736 33.45 -15.64 -4.42
CA PHE A 736 34.03 -14.66 -5.32
C PHE A 736 34.27 -13.34 -4.58
N CYS A 737 35.38 -12.66 -4.88
CA CYS A 737 35.78 -11.45 -4.14
C CYS A 737 36.02 -10.30 -5.11
N PHE A 738 35.20 -9.26 -5.01
CA PHE A 738 35.18 -8.12 -5.92
C PHE A 738 35.54 -6.81 -5.21
N ASP A 739 35.97 -5.83 -5.99
CA ASP A 739 36.11 -4.45 -5.53
C ASP A 739 35.58 -3.48 -6.59
N SER A 740 34.52 -2.74 -6.27
CA SER A 740 33.86 -1.80 -7.19
C SER A 740 34.41 -0.38 -7.09
N GLU A 741 35.52 -0.18 -6.37
CA GLU A 741 36.14 1.14 -6.20
C GLU A 741 36.80 1.66 -7.48
N SER A 742 37.21 0.78 -8.41
CA SER A 742 37.66 1.18 -9.75
C SER A 742 36.54 1.88 -10.53
N PHE A 743 35.30 1.41 -10.44
CA PHE A 743 34.13 2.10 -11.01
C PHE A 743 33.88 3.46 -10.31
N ARG A 744 33.94 3.52 -8.98
CA ARG A 744 33.80 4.79 -8.24
C ARG A 744 34.88 5.80 -8.63
N TYR A 745 36.10 5.34 -8.89
CA TYR A 745 37.19 6.14 -9.42
C TYR A 745 36.84 6.75 -10.79
N LEU A 746 36.34 5.95 -11.73
CA LEU A 746 35.92 6.45 -13.05
C LEU A 746 34.84 7.55 -12.93
N VAL A 747 33.84 7.34 -12.06
CA VAL A 747 32.80 8.34 -11.81
C VAL A 747 33.36 9.61 -11.13
N ALA A 748 34.32 9.45 -10.23
CA ALA A 748 34.98 10.59 -9.56
C ALA A 748 35.84 11.41 -10.53
N LEU A 749 36.51 10.78 -11.50
CA LEU A 749 37.23 11.48 -12.57
C LEU A 749 36.31 12.40 -13.38
N GLN A 750 35.10 11.92 -13.72
CA GLN A 750 34.09 12.73 -14.42
C GLN A 750 33.57 13.92 -13.58
N ASN A 751 33.77 13.89 -12.26
CA ASN A 751 33.42 14.97 -11.34
C ASN A 751 34.64 15.81 -10.94
N GLU A 752 35.69 15.82 -11.77
CA GLU A 752 36.91 16.64 -11.60
C GLU A 752 37.61 16.42 -10.25
N VAL A 753 37.55 15.19 -9.72
CA VAL A 753 38.30 14.81 -8.52
C VAL A 753 39.75 14.51 -8.91
N PRO A 754 40.76 15.17 -8.30
CA PRO A 754 42.16 14.92 -8.61
C PRO A 754 42.64 13.60 -8.00
N PHE A 755 43.47 12.86 -8.74
CA PHE A 755 44.14 11.65 -8.27
C PHE A 755 45.61 11.63 -8.71
N THR A 756 46.46 11.02 -7.91
CA THR A 756 47.87 10.78 -8.23
C THR A 756 48.07 9.55 -9.12
N ASP A 757 49.21 9.47 -9.81
CA ASP A 757 49.57 8.30 -10.63
C ASP A 757 49.64 7.00 -9.79
N GLU A 758 50.07 7.11 -8.52
CA GLU A 758 50.11 5.97 -7.60
C GLU A 758 48.71 5.49 -7.22
N GLU A 759 47.75 6.39 -7.04
CA GLU A 759 46.35 6.04 -6.78
C GLU A 759 45.72 5.40 -8.00
N LYS A 760 45.96 5.94 -9.20
CA LYS A 760 45.52 5.38 -10.48
C LYS A 760 45.95 3.91 -10.63
N GLN A 761 47.23 3.60 -10.37
CA GLN A 761 47.72 2.21 -10.45
C GLN A 761 47.00 1.25 -9.48
N LYS A 762 46.50 1.73 -8.33
CA LYS A 762 45.72 0.90 -7.40
C LYS A 762 44.35 0.57 -7.97
N TYR A 763 43.70 1.53 -8.64
CA TYR A 763 42.40 1.32 -9.28
C TYR A 763 42.49 0.44 -10.53
N ASP A 764 43.57 0.54 -11.31
CA ASP A 764 43.86 -0.36 -12.43
C ASP A 764 44.00 -1.83 -11.98
N ARG A 765 44.81 -2.09 -10.95
CA ARG A 765 44.93 -3.45 -10.39
C ARG A 765 43.59 -3.99 -9.87
N SER A 766 42.78 -3.10 -9.27
CA SER A 766 41.45 -3.44 -8.79
C SER A 766 40.47 -3.78 -9.90
N TRP A 767 40.53 -3.03 -11.00
CA TRP A 767 39.78 -3.30 -12.22
C TRP A 767 40.13 -4.68 -12.76
N SER A 768 41.41 -4.92 -13.06
CA SER A 768 41.90 -6.18 -13.60
C SER A 768 41.54 -7.39 -12.75
N THR A 769 41.64 -7.27 -11.42
CA THR A 769 41.26 -8.34 -10.49
C THR A 769 39.76 -8.63 -10.52
N SER A 770 38.93 -7.58 -10.51
CA SER A 770 37.48 -7.73 -10.48
C SER A 770 36.91 -8.23 -11.81
N VAL A 771 37.47 -7.81 -12.95
CA VAL A 771 37.12 -8.35 -14.29
C VAL A 771 37.38 -9.86 -14.36
N ASN A 772 38.55 -10.31 -13.91
CA ASN A 772 38.89 -11.74 -13.89
C ASN A 772 37.95 -12.54 -12.98
N GLU A 773 37.61 -12.01 -11.80
CA GLU A 773 36.66 -12.65 -10.89
C GLU A 773 35.23 -12.66 -11.47
N SER A 774 34.83 -11.64 -12.24
CA SER A 774 33.54 -11.58 -12.94
C SER A 774 33.44 -12.66 -14.02
N HIS A 775 34.49 -12.86 -14.82
CA HIS A 775 34.55 -13.98 -15.76
C HIS A 775 34.50 -15.33 -15.04
N ARG A 776 35.25 -15.49 -13.93
CA ARG A 776 35.22 -16.71 -13.13
C ARG A 776 33.83 -17.00 -12.57
N LEU A 777 33.09 -15.98 -12.14
CA LEU A 777 31.71 -16.10 -11.65
C LEU A 777 30.78 -16.63 -12.74
N ILE A 778 30.78 -16.00 -13.92
CA ILE A 778 29.92 -16.41 -15.02
C ILE A 778 30.27 -17.82 -15.50
N ASP A 779 31.57 -18.13 -15.64
CA ASP A 779 32.03 -19.47 -16.01
C ASP A 779 31.58 -20.54 -15.01
N TYR A 780 31.66 -20.26 -13.71
CA TYR A 780 31.20 -21.19 -12.67
C TYR A 780 29.68 -21.42 -12.75
N ILE A 781 28.90 -20.36 -12.94
CA ILE A 781 27.44 -20.46 -13.07
C ILE A 781 27.04 -21.27 -14.30
N ASP A 782 27.72 -21.03 -15.43
CA ASP A 782 27.41 -21.67 -16.71
C ASP A 782 27.84 -23.15 -16.76
N LYS A 783 28.99 -23.50 -16.15
CA LYS A 783 29.61 -24.82 -16.30
C LYS A 783 29.38 -25.77 -15.12
N GLU A 784 29.25 -25.24 -13.89
CA GLU A 784 29.26 -26.06 -12.66
C GLU A 784 27.88 -26.14 -11.98
N LEU A 785 27.00 -25.15 -12.19
CA LEU A 785 25.68 -25.13 -11.54
C LEU A 785 24.59 -25.76 -12.40
N THR A 786 23.74 -26.55 -11.75
CA THR A 786 22.51 -27.07 -12.37
C THR A 786 21.41 -26.01 -12.32
N VAL A 787 20.68 -25.82 -13.42
CA VAL A 787 19.55 -24.88 -13.48
C VAL A 787 18.46 -25.24 -12.47
N TYR A 788 18.14 -24.32 -11.56
CA TYR A 788 17.02 -24.44 -10.64
C TYR A 788 15.72 -24.07 -11.37
N ARG A 789 14.89 -25.07 -11.68
CA ARG A 789 13.64 -24.85 -12.43
C ARG A 789 12.50 -24.53 -11.48
N ILE A 790 12.03 -23.28 -11.53
CA ILE A 790 10.94 -22.79 -10.67
C ILE A 790 9.66 -23.60 -10.91
N GLU A 791 9.39 -23.98 -12.16
CA GLU A 791 8.17 -24.73 -12.53
C GLU A 791 8.19 -26.23 -12.18
N ASN A 792 9.35 -26.83 -11.85
CA ASN A 792 9.48 -28.28 -11.66
C ASN A 792 9.83 -28.69 -10.23
N GLU A 793 10.13 -27.72 -9.36
CA GLU A 793 10.54 -27.96 -7.98
C GLU A 793 9.45 -27.49 -7.00
N TRP A 794 8.27 -28.15 -7.10
CA TRP A 794 6.99 -27.84 -6.42
C TRP A 794 7.03 -27.95 -4.88
N GLN A 795 8.21 -28.06 -4.27
CA GLN A 795 8.41 -28.64 -2.93
C GLN A 795 8.09 -27.71 -1.74
N SER A 796 7.37 -26.58 -1.94
CA SER A 796 7.03 -25.67 -0.84
C SER A 796 5.55 -25.28 -0.79
N ILE A 797 5.03 -25.20 0.45
CA ILE A 797 3.66 -24.76 0.75
C ILE A 797 3.39 -23.37 0.16
N LYS A 798 4.36 -22.46 0.24
CA LYS A 798 4.20 -21.10 -0.28
C LYS A 798 4.18 -21.03 -1.80
N HIS A 799 4.90 -21.90 -2.51
CA HIS A 799 4.78 -21.96 -3.97
C HIS A 799 3.35 -22.36 -4.36
N ALA A 800 2.79 -23.39 -3.72
CA ALA A 800 1.39 -23.76 -3.90
C ALA A 800 0.43 -22.60 -3.57
N GLN A 801 0.69 -21.82 -2.51
CA GLN A 801 -0.10 -20.63 -2.21
C GLN A 801 -0.10 -19.59 -3.35
N PHE A 802 1.06 -19.33 -3.98
CA PHE A 802 1.14 -18.43 -5.13
C PHE A 802 0.38 -18.96 -6.35
N GLU A 803 0.57 -20.23 -6.70
CA GLU A 803 -0.12 -20.84 -7.84
C GLU A 803 -1.64 -20.84 -7.65
N ILE A 804 -2.11 -21.18 -6.45
CA ILE A 804 -3.54 -21.11 -6.12
C ILE A 804 -4.04 -19.67 -6.30
N SER A 805 -3.29 -18.66 -5.82
CA SER A 805 -3.65 -17.25 -5.98
C SER A 805 -3.87 -16.86 -7.45
N TYR A 806 -2.98 -17.30 -8.35
CA TYR A 806 -3.12 -17.07 -9.79
C TYR A 806 -4.30 -17.83 -10.44
N MET A 807 -4.70 -18.98 -9.86
CA MET A 807 -5.78 -19.82 -10.38
C MET A 807 -7.19 -19.41 -9.93
N ILE A 808 -7.34 -18.64 -8.84
CA ILE A 808 -8.66 -18.22 -8.30
C ILE A 808 -9.53 -17.60 -9.41
N ARG A 809 -9.02 -16.57 -10.10
CA ARG A 809 -9.77 -15.90 -11.17
C ARG A 809 -10.07 -16.85 -12.35
N PRO A 810 -9.10 -17.59 -12.91
CA PRO A 810 -9.36 -18.59 -13.96
C PRO A 810 -10.47 -19.60 -13.63
N ILE A 811 -10.46 -20.16 -12.42
CA ILE A 811 -11.44 -21.16 -11.98
C ILE A 811 -12.82 -20.52 -11.88
N LEU A 812 -12.94 -19.38 -11.19
CA LEU A 812 -14.23 -18.72 -10.98
C LEU A 812 -14.83 -18.21 -12.30
N GLU A 813 -14.03 -17.63 -13.19
CA GLU A 813 -14.49 -17.17 -14.50
C GLU A 813 -14.93 -18.33 -15.41
N ALA A 814 -14.24 -19.48 -15.30
CA ALA A 814 -14.69 -20.70 -15.95
C ALA A 814 -16.05 -21.17 -15.42
N MET A 815 -16.24 -21.18 -14.09
CA MET A 815 -17.51 -21.55 -13.46
C MET A 815 -18.64 -20.59 -13.88
N ARG A 816 -18.39 -19.27 -13.88
CA ARG A 816 -19.34 -18.24 -14.34
C ARG A 816 -19.74 -18.45 -15.80
N ASN A 817 -18.78 -18.72 -16.67
CA ASN A 817 -19.07 -18.93 -18.09
C ASN A 817 -19.80 -20.26 -18.36
N ILE A 818 -19.45 -21.32 -17.63
CA ILE A 818 -20.17 -22.61 -17.67
C ILE A 818 -21.63 -22.41 -17.26
N LEU A 819 -21.91 -21.65 -16.21
CA LEU A 819 -23.28 -21.35 -15.79
C LEU A 819 -24.08 -20.58 -16.85
N ARG A 820 -23.47 -19.58 -17.50
CA ARG A 820 -24.11 -18.87 -18.62
C ARG A 820 -24.54 -19.85 -19.72
N ASN A 821 -23.66 -20.77 -20.10
CA ASN A 821 -23.94 -21.77 -21.13
C ASN A 821 -24.99 -22.81 -20.69
N ILE A 822 -24.97 -23.25 -19.42
CA ILE A 822 -26.03 -24.12 -18.86
C ILE A 822 -27.40 -23.42 -18.93
N ILE A 823 -27.47 -22.12 -18.64
CA ILE A 823 -28.72 -21.34 -18.70
C ILE A 823 -29.23 -21.25 -20.15
N LEU A 824 -28.34 -21.01 -21.12
CA LEU A 824 -28.70 -20.99 -22.55
C LEU A 824 -29.27 -22.35 -22.99
N CYS A 825 -28.63 -23.46 -22.60
CA CYS A 825 -29.13 -24.81 -22.86
C CYS A 825 -30.51 -25.05 -22.24
N LYS A 826 -30.71 -24.68 -20.96
CA LYS A 826 -31.99 -24.87 -20.25
C LYS A 826 -33.16 -24.11 -20.91
N LYS A 827 -32.90 -22.95 -21.52
CA LYS A 827 -33.93 -22.12 -22.17
C LYS A 827 -34.15 -22.44 -23.65
N ASN A 828 -33.50 -23.46 -24.20
CA ASN A 828 -33.56 -23.81 -25.63
C ASN A 828 -33.30 -22.61 -26.57
N ILE A 829 -32.45 -21.66 -26.15
CA ILE A 829 -32.06 -20.53 -27.01
C ILE A 829 -31.21 -21.09 -28.14
N SER A 830 -31.68 -20.92 -29.38
CA SER A 830 -31.11 -21.49 -30.61
C SER A 830 -29.60 -21.38 -30.68
N ASN A 831 -28.91 -22.52 -30.54
CA ASN A 831 -27.49 -22.72 -30.78
C ASN A 831 -26.52 -21.74 -30.10
N GLN A 832 -26.88 -20.86 -29.17
CA GLN A 832 -25.90 -19.90 -28.63
C GLN A 832 -24.97 -20.54 -27.60
N PHE A 833 -23.66 -20.35 -27.78
CA PHE A 833 -22.62 -20.72 -26.83
C PHE A 833 -21.67 -19.54 -26.60
N ILE A 834 -21.42 -19.20 -25.34
CA ILE A 834 -20.49 -18.13 -24.96
C ILE A 834 -19.10 -18.73 -24.77
N GLU A 835 -18.21 -18.36 -25.67
CA GLU A 835 -16.78 -18.66 -25.62
C GLU A 835 -16.06 -17.61 -24.79
N LEU A 836 -15.18 -18.08 -23.90
CA LEU A 836 -14.32 -17.25 -23.07
C LEU A 836 -12.90 -17.27 -23.64
N ASN A 837 -12.44 -16.11 -24.08
CA ASN A 837 -11.07 -15.89 -24.56
C ASN A 837 -10.32 -14.99 -23.58
N SER A 838 -9.00 -15.15 -23.51
CA SER A 838 -8.12 -14.31 -22.69
C SER A 838 -7.07 -13.63 -23.58
N LYS A 839 -6.74 -12.37 -23.24
CA LYS A 839 -5.62 -11.65 -23.84
C LYS A 839 -4.65 -11.21 -22.74
N PRO A 840 -3.36 -11.56 -22.82
CA PRO A 840 -2.37 -11.13 -21.84
C PRO A 840 -2.22 -9.60 -21.87
N LEU A 841 -1.83 -9.02 -20.74
CA LEU A 841 -1.50 -7.61 -20.61
C LEU A 841 0.02 -7.44 -20.55
N HIS A 842 0.51 -6.34 -21.11
CA HIS A 842 1.95 -6.03 -21.22
C HIS A 842 2.46 -5.09 -20.14
N PHE A 843 1.59 -4.67 -19.21
CA PHE A 843 1.90 -3.70 -18.17
C PHE A 843 1.26 -4.08 -16.83
N THR A 844 1.67 -3.43 -15.73
CA THR A 844 1.07 -3.61 -14.40
C THR A 844 -0.38 -3.11 -14.37
N ALA A 845 -1.27 -4.00 -14.75
CA ALA A 845 -2.69 -3.75 -14.77
C ALA A 845 -3.34 -4.27 -13.49
N THR A 846 -4.33 -3.53 -13.06
CA THR A 846 -5.23 -3.92 -11.99
C THR A 846 -6.68 -3.76 -12.44
N ARG A 847 -7.54 -4.60 -11.89
CA ARG A 847 -8.98 -4.43 -11.98
C ARG A 847 -9.44 -3.69 -10.75
N CYS A 848 -10.08 -2.54 -10.96
CA CYS A 848 -10.67 -1.82 -9.86
C CYS A 848 -12.03 -2.41 -9.46
N ARG A 849 -12.22 -2.69 -8.18
CA ARG A 849 -13.49 -3.18 -7.61
C ARG A 849 -14.60 -2.12 -7.66
N SER A 850 -14.24 -0.83 -7.73
CA SER A 850 -15.18 0.29 -7.67
C SER A 850 -15.47 0.95 -9.01
N CYS A 851 -14.55 0.87 -9.98
CA CYS A 851 -14.81 1.39 -11.32
C CYS A 851 -15.65 0.37 -12.08
N LYS A 852 -16.89 0.78 -12.38
CA LYS A 852 -17.83 -0.03 -13.15
C LYS A 852 -17.73 0.43 -14.60
N ASP A 853 -17.38 -0.51 -15.47
CA ASP A 853 -17.07 -0.26 -16.87
C ASP A 853 -18.32 -0.24 -17.78
N SER A 854 -18.10 -0.08 -19.09
CA SER A 854 -19.15 -0.18 -20.10
C SER A 854 -19.73 -1.60 -20.18
N LEU A 855 -21.07 -1.68 -20.25
CA LEU A 855 -21.81 -2.91 -20.48
C LEU A 855 -21.74 -3.31 -21.97
N GLN A 856 -21.43 -4.57 -22.23
CA GLN A 856 -21.45 -5.17 -23.56
C GLN A 856 -22.51 -6.28 -23.62
N GLN A 857 -23.32 -6.28 -24.68
CA GLN A 857 -24.24 -7.39 -24.96
C GLN A 857 -23.49 -8.54 -25.64
N VAL A 858 -23.57 -9.74 -25.08
CA VAL A 858 -22.97 -10.97 -25.64
C VAL A 858 -24.02 -12.08 -25.61
N GLY A 859 -24.57 -12.40 -26.78
CA GLY A 859 -25.75 -13.27 -26.87
C GLY A 859 -26.90 -12.68 -26.04
N GLN A 860 -27.48 -13.48 -25.14
CA GLN A 860 -28.55 -13.05 -24.24
C GLN A 860 -28.07 -12.37 -22.95
N PHE A 861 -26.76 -12.38 -22.68
CA PHE A 861 -26.20 -11.82 -21.45
C PHE A 861 -25.63 -10.41 -21.69
N CYS A 862 -25.76 -9.56 -20.68
CA CYS A 862 -24.93 -8.36 -20.56
C CYS A 862 -23.70 -8.70 -19.72
N ILE A 863 -22.52 -8.28 -20.16
CA ILE A 863 -21.26 -8.53 -19.48
C ILE A 863 -20.53 -7.20 -19.30
N LEU A 864 -19.93 -6.98 -18.13
CA LEU A 864 -19.07 -5.82 -17.88
C LEU A 864 -17.72 -6.02 -18.59
N SER A 865 -17.34 -5.08 -19.46
CA SER A 865 -16.03 -5.08 -20.10
C SER A 865 -14.96 -4.65 -19.11
N THR A 866 -13.99 -5.50 -18.74
CA THR A 866 -12.95 -5.10 -17.78
C THR A 866 -12.02 -4.04 -18.36
N CYS A 867 -11.98 -2.85 -17.75
CA CYS A 867 -10.99 -1.80 -18.05
C CYS A 867 -9.74 -1.99 -17.15
N PRO A 868 -8.57 -2.33 -17.72
CA PRO A 868 -7.34 -2.43 -16.94
C PRO A 868 -6.89 -1.05 -16.47
N HIS A 869 -6.65 -0.90 -15.17
CA HIS A 869 -6.05 0.29 -14.58
C HIS A 869 -4.55 0.06 -14.38
N GLU A 870 -3.74 0.92 -14.96
CA GLU A 870 -2.30 0.93 -14.70
C GLU A 870 -2.00 1.51 -13.32
N ILE A 871 -1.18 0.80 -12.54
CA ILE A 871 -0.77 1.21 -11.19
C ILE A 871 0.74 1.12 -11.03
N GLN A 872 1.31 2.21 -10.55
CA GLN A 872 2.70 2.26 -10.06
C GLN A 872 2.69 2.48 -8.54
N ASN A 873 2.20 3.65 -8.09
CA ASN A 873 2.02 3.98 -6.66
C ASN A 873 0.63 4.55 -6.34
N GLU A 874 -0.16 4.93 -7.35
CA GLU A 874 -1.56 5.37 -7.26
C GLU A 874 -2.26 5.00 -8.59
N CYS A 875 -3.59 4.95 -8.62
CA CYS A 875 -4.35 4.70 -9.86
C CYS A 875 -4.42 5.99 -10.71
N PHE A 876 -3.85 6.00 -11.91
CA PHE A 876 -3.95 7.17 -12.82
C PHE A 876 -5.31 7.27 -13.51
N MET A 877 -6.01 6.14 -13.65
CA MET A 877 -7.29 6.04 -14.35
C MET A 877 -8.49 6.36 -13.44
N CYS A 878 -8.28 6.43 -12.12
CA CYS A 878 -9.34 6.50 -11.15
C CYS A 878 -8.87 7.06 -9.80
N THR A 879 -9.77 7.69 -9.04
CA THR A 879 -9.40 8.20 -7.70
C THR A 879 -9.41 7.11 -6.59
N CYS A 880 -9.41 5.82 -6.95
CA CYS A 880 -9.60 4.67 -6.03
C CYS A 880 -8.30 4.42 -5.28
N THR A 881 -8.42 3.95 -4.04
CA THR A 881 -7.25 3.59 -3.24
C THR A 881 -6.70 2.23 -3.74
N ILE A 882 -5.42 1.96 -3.52
CA ILE A 882 -4.74 0.77 -4.07
C ILE A 882 -5.37 -0.53 -3.57
N ASP A 883 -5.89 -0.56 -2.34
CA ASP A 883 -6.65 -1.70 -1.76
C ASP A 883 -7.91 -2.08 -2.56
N GLN A 884 -8.42 -1.16 -3.38
CA GLN A 884 -9.57 -1.40 -4.25
C GLN A 884 -9.17 -1.97 -5.62
N HIS A 885 -7.88 -2.22 -5.84
CA HIS A 885 -7.33 -2.70 -7.09
C HIS A 885 -6.75 -4.09 -6.91
N VAL A 886 -7.28 -5.02 -7.69
CA VAL A 886 -6.79 -6.40 -7.73
C VAL A 886 -5.90 -6.54 -8.94
N PRO A 887 -4.63 -6.95 -8.80
CA PRO A 887 -3.74 -7.19 -9.93
C PRO A 887 -4.36 -8.16 -10.94
N ILE A 888 -4.19 -7.87 -12.24
CA ILE A 888 -4.64 -8.72 -13.33
C ILE A 888 -3.54 -8.88 -14.38
N ASN A 889 -3.29 -10.11 -14.81
CA ASN A 889 -2.30 -10.39 -15.87
C ASN A 889 -2.93 -10.47 -17.27
N TYR A 890 -4.26 -10.45 -17.35
CA TYR A 890 -5.01 -10.64 -18.60
C TYR A 890 -6.40 -10.00 -18.53
N ILE A 891 -6.95 -9.68 -19.71
CA ILE A 891 -8.36 -9.31 -19.91
C ILE A 891 -9.13 -10.46 -20.56
N LEU A 892 -10.44 -10.49 -20.32
CA LEU A 892 -11.35 -11.47 -20.88
C LEU A 892 -12.16 -10.87 -22.04
N ASP A 893 -12.29 -11.65 -23.10
CA ASP A 893 -13.13 -11.35 -24.26
C ASP A 893 -14.17 -12.46 -24.42
N HIS A 894 -15.43 -12.09 -24.64
CA HIS A 894 -16.54 -13.04 -24.71
C HIS A 894 -17.14 -13.00 -26.11
N LYS A 895 -17.25 -14.17 -26.75
CA LYS A 895 -17.82 -14.31 -28.09
C LYS A 895 -18.99 -15.28 -28.06
N CYS A 896 -20.03 -14.97 -28.82
CA CYS A 896 -21.17 -15.86 -28.98
C CYS A 896 -21.01 -16.64 -30.29
N SER A 897 -21.00 -17.97 -30.22
CA SER A 897 -20.94 -18.88 -31.36
C SER A 897 -22.18 -19.78 -31.44
N ASN A 898 -22.37 -20.42 -32.60
CA ASN A 898 -23.50 -21.32 -32.84
C ASN A 898 -23.09 -22.79 -32.61
N PHE A 899 -23.74 -23.51 -31.70
CA PHE A 899 -23.44 -24.89 -31.30
C PHE A 899 -24.71 -25.71 -31.00
N SER A 900 -24.78 -26.95 -31.49
CA SER A 900 -25.92 -27.87 -31.29
C SER A 900 -25.48 -29.20 -30.68
N SER A 901 -25.70 -29.42 -29.38
CA SER A 901 -25.64 -30.77 -28.76
C SER A 901 -26.26 -30.78 -27.37
N SER A 902 -27.13 -31.76 -27.11
CA SER A 902 -27.75 -31.99 -25.78
C SER A 902 -26.81 -32.69 -24.78
N ASP A 903 -25.77 -33.39 -25.25
CA ASP A 903 -24.81 -34.11 -24.40
C ASP A 903 -23.85 -33.16 -23.64
N LEU A 904 -23.69 -31.94 -24.16
CA LEU A 904 -22.79 -30.92 -23.59
C LEU A 904 -23.25 -30.42 -22.21
N GLN A 905 -24.56 -30.36 -21.95
CA GLN A 905 -25.10 -29.83 -20.70
C GLN A 905 -24.69 -30.67 -19.48
N ASN A 906 -24.82 -32.01 -19.57
CA ASN A 906 -24.46 -32.91 -18.48
C ASN A 906 -22.95 -32.85 -18.20
N ARG A 907 -22.14 -32.76 -19.26
CA ARG A 907 -20.69 -32.59 -19.14
C ARG A 907 -20.32 -31.28 -18.45
N MET A 908 -20.98 -30.17 -18.79
CA MET A 908 -20.79 -28.87 -18.15
C MET A 908 -21.14 -28.88 -16.66
N ILE A 909 -22.26 -29.50 -16.28
CA ILE A 909 -22.67 -29.64 -14.86
C ILE A 909 -21.62 -30.45 -14.08
N ASN A 910 -21.09 -31.54 -14.66
CA ASN A 910 -20.05 -32.33 -14.03
C ASN A 910 -18.76 -31.52 -13.82
N ILE A 911 -18.32 -30.78 -14.84
CA ILE A 911 -17.14 -29.90 -14.73
C ILE A 911 -17.36 -28.82 -13.66
N LEU A 912 -18.53 -28.17 -13.64
CA LEU A 912 -18.87 -27.15 -12.64
C LEU A 912 -18.76 -27.70 -11.21
N ASN A 913 -19.31 -28.89 -10.96
CA ASN A 913 -19.24 -29.53 -9.64
C ASN A 913 -17.79 -29.88 -9.24
N LYS A 914 -16.99 -30.38 -10.19
CA LYS A 914 -15.57 -30.67 -9.94
C LYS A 914 -14.76 -29.42 -9.63
N LEU A 915 -15.00 -28.32 -10.34
CA LEU A 915 -14.33 -27.04 -10.09
C LEU A 915 -14.74 -26.44 -8.74
N CYS A 916 -16.02 -26.56 -8.36
CA CYS A 916 -16.49 -26.12 -7.04
C CYS A 916 -15.81 -26.90 -5.91
N HIS A 917 -15.76 -28.23 -6.01
CA HIS A 917 -15.08 -29.09 -5.04
C HIS A 917 -13.59 -28.76 -4.93
N ALA A 918 -12.92 -28.64 -6.08
CA ALA A 918 -11.53 -28.29 -6.13
C ALA A 918 -11.24 -26.91 -5.49
N SER A 919 -12.12 -25.93 -5.70
CA SER A 919 -12.01 -24.61 -5.06
C SER A 919 -12.04 -24.71 -3.53
N VAL A 920 -12.89 -25.59 -2.98
CA VAL A 920 -12.97 -25.84 -1.54
C VAL A 920 -11.69 -26.50 -1.01
N GLU A 921 -11.16 -27.52 -1.69
CA GLU A 921 -9.90 -28.19 -1.30
C GLU A 921 -8.72 -27.22 -1.30
N LEU A 922 -8.59 -26.40 -2.36
CA LEU A 922 -7.54 -25.38 -2.45
C LEU A 922 -7.69 -24.31 -1.35
N ALA A 923 -8.90 -23.81 -1.11
CA ALA A 923 -9.16 -22.83 -0.06
C ALA A 923 -8.87 -23.39 1.35
N TYR A 924 -9.27 -24.64 1.61
CA TYR A 924 -9.01 -25.30 2.89
C TYR A 924 -7.51 -25.49 3.12
N PHE A 925 -6.75 -25.87 2.08
CA PHE A 925 -5.29 -25.91 2.14
C PHE A 925 -4.67 -24.55 2.48
N LEU A 926 -5.13 -23.45 1.86
CA LEU A 926 -4.64 -22.10 2.19
C LEU A 926 -4.93 -21.72 3.66
N ILE A 927 -6.15 -22.00 4.14
CA ILE A 927 -6.57 -21.68 5.52
C ILE A 927 -5.79 -22.52 6.53
N SER A 928 -5.55 -23.80 6.24
CA SER A 928 -4.85 -24.72 7.15
C SER A 928 -3.34 -24.49 7.23
N THR A 929 -2.73 -23.90 6.19
CA THR A 929 -1.27 -23.69 6.11
C THR A 929 -0.79 -22.29 6.45
N THR A 930 -1.69 -21.31 6.58
CA THR A 930 -1.33 -19.91 6.92
C THR A 930 -1.54 -19.61 8.40
N CYS A 931 -0.55 -19.03 9.09
CA CYS A 931 -0.72 -18.52 10.46
C CYS A 931 -1.43 -17.15 10.53
N SER A 932 -1.68 -16.48 9.39
CA SER A 932 -2.03 -15.05 9.35
C SER A 932 -3.32 -14.69 8.58
N THR A 933 -3.94 -15.56 7.79
CA THR A 933 -5.17 -15.23 7.04
C THR A 933 -6.30 -16.21 7.32
N LYS A 934 -7.30 -15.77 8.10
CA LYS A 934 -8.55 -16.54 8.35
C LYS A 934 -9.56 -16.44 7.19
N ASP A 935 -9.23 -15.71 6.13
CA ASP A 935 -10.17 -15.39 5.06
C ASP A 935 -10.10 -16.41 3.92
N ASP A 936 -11.26 -16.83 3.42
CA ASP A 936 -11.39 -17.74 2.28
C ASP A 936 -11.35 -16.94 0.96
N PRO A 937 -10.26 -17.01 0.18
CA PRO A 937 -10.09 -16.14 -0.99
C PRO A 937 -10.99 -16.56 -2.17
N PHE A 938 -11.36 -17.84 -2.27
CA PHE A 938 -12.31 -18.31 -3.29
C PHE A 938 -13.73 -17.84 -2.99
N LEU A 939 -14.16 -17.95 -1.73
CA LEU A 939 -15.47 -17.47 -1.31
C LEU A 939 -15.58 -15.94 -1.48
N ASN A 940 -14.56 -15.19 -1.06
CA ASN A 940 -14.54 -13.74 -1.22
C ASN A 940 -14.66 -13.33 -2.70
N ALA A 941 -13.90 -13.97 -3.59
CA ALA A 941 -13.96 -13.68 -5.02
C ALA A 941 -15.29 -14.13 -5.66
N LEU A 942 -15.91 -15.22 -5.19
CA LEU A 942 -17.24 -15.65 -5.63
C LEU A 942 -18.34 -14.65 -5.21
N VAL A 943 -18.28 -14.14 -3.98
CA VAL A 943 -19.19 -13.10 -3.49
C VAL A 943 -19.04 -11.81 -4.31
N GLU A 944 -17.81 -11.39 -4.59
CA GLU A 944 -17.55 -10.23 -5.46
C GLU A 944 -18.17 -10.41 -6.85
N MET A 945 -18.06 -11.61 -7.43
CA MET A 945 -18.66 -11.95 -8.71
C MET A 945 -20.19 -11.88 -8.70
N ILE A 946 -20.85 -12.30 -7.61
CA ILE A 946 -22.29 -12.16 -7.44
C ILE A 946 -22.69 -10.68 -7.37
N VAL A 947 -21.92 -9.86 -6.65
CA VAL A 947 -22.13 -8.41 -6.57
C VAL A 947 -21.99 -7.73 -7.94
N GLU A 948 -21.05 -8.19 -8.76
CA GLU A 948 -20.90 -7.72 -10.14
C GLU A 948 -22.13 -8.03 -11.00
N GLU A 949 -22.60 -9.28 -11.02
CA GLU A 949 -23.76 -9.68 -11.81
C GLU A 949 -25.07 -9.04 -11.30
N THR A 950 -25.18 -8.82 -9.99
CA THR A 950 -26.30 -8.10 -9.38
C THR A 950 -26.34 -6.65 -9.87
N TYR A 951 -25.19 -5.97 -9.91
CA TYR A 951 -25.09 -4.62 -10.46
C TYR A 951 -25.48 -4.55 -11.95
N ILE A 952 -25.14 -5.56 -12.74
CA ILE A 952 -25.61 -5.64 -14.14
C ILE A 952 -27.14 -5.69 -14.19
N CYS A 953 -27.78 -6.48 -13.33
CA CYS A 953 -29.24 -6.56 -13.24
C CYS A 953 -29.90 -5.25 -12.79
N GLU A 954 -29.23 -4.45 -11.95
CA GLU A 954 -29.73 -3.14 -11.53
C GLU A 954 -29.77 -2.13 -12.69
N ILE A 955 -28.80 -2.19 -13.61
CA ILE A 955 -28.78 -1.34 -14.81
C ILE A 955 -29.70 -1.88 -15.90
N GLN A 956 -29.63 -3.19 -16.16
CA GLN A 956 -30.39 -3.90 -17.19
C GLN A 956 -31.57 -4.63 -16.55
N THR A 957 -32.55 -3.87 -16.05
CA THR A 957 -33.66 -4.40 -15.24
C THR A 957 -34.55 -5.41 -15.98
N THR A 958 -34.50 -5.43 -17.31
CA THR A 958 -35.26 -6.36 -18.18
C THR A 958 -34.50 -7.62 -18.59
N ASN A 959 -33.20 -7.76 -18.25
CA ASN A 959 -32.42 -8.93 -18.65
C ASN A 959 -32.63 -10.11 -17.68
N ASP A 960 -33.54 -11.01 -18.04
CA ASP A 960 -33.85 -12.20 -17.23
C ASP A 960 -32.75 -13.27 -17.22
N PHE A 961 -31.81 -13.25 -18.17
CA PHE A 961 -30.69 -14.20 -18.20
C PHE A 961 -29.66 -13.86 -17.12
N ASN A 962 -29.26 -12.58 -16.98
CA ASN A 962 -28.37 -12.17 -15.89
C ASN A 962 -29.01 -12.40 -14.51
N LYS A 963 -30.32 -12.16 -14.35
CA LYS A 963 -31.03 -12.47 -13.09
C LYS A 963 -30.95 -13.96 -12.75
N GLN A 964 -31.12 -14.82 -13.75
CA GLN A 964 -30.99 -16.27 -13.55
C GLN A 964 -29.55 -16.67 -13.24
N LEU A 965 -28.56 -16.02 -13.84
CA LEU A 965 -27.15 -16.25 -13.51
C LEU A 965 -26.83 -15.89 -12.06
N VAL A 966 -27.33 -14.75 -11.55
CA VAL A 966 -27.21 -14.39 -10.12
C VAL A 966 -27.78 -15.49 -9.23
N GLN A 967 -28.96 -16.02 -9.56
CA GLN A 967 -29.58 -17.10 -8.78
C GLN A 967 -28.74 -18.40 -8.81
N GLU A 968 -28.21 -18.79 -9.96
CA GLU A 968 -27.38 -20.00 -10.05
C GLU A 968 -26.01 -19.81 -9.38
N LEU A 969 -25.43 -18.60 -9.40
CA LEU A 969 -24.21 -18.28 -8.64
C LEU A 969 -24.45 -18.32 -7.12
N SER A 970 -25.58 -17.80 -6.62
CA SER A 970 -25.92 -17.90 -5.19
C SER A 970 -26.16 -19.35 -4.74
N LYS A 971 -26.69 -20.21 -5.62
CA LYS A 971 -26.76 -21.67 -5.34
C LYS A 971 -25.37 -22.30 -5.26
N LEU A 972 -24.47 -21.89 -6.14
CA LEU A 972 -23.09 -22.36 -6.16
C LEU A 972 -22.33 -21.92 -4.90
N GLU A 973 -22.54 -20.69 -4.43
CA GLU A 973 -22.05 -20.16 -3.16
C GLU A 973 -22.54 -21.02 -1.98
N SER A 974 -23.85 -21.28 -1.90
CA SER A 974 -24.41 -22.15 -0.85
C SER A 974 -23.83 -23.56 -0.88
N GLN A 975 -23.62 -24.13 -2.08
CA GLN A 975 -23.00 -25.44 -2.25
C GLN A 975 -21.53 -25.43 -1.79
N TYR A 976 -20.78 -24.39 -2.14
CA TYR A 976 -19.40 -24.18 -1.72
C TYR A 976 -19.29 -24.13 -0.19
N GLU A 977 -20.12 -23.32 0.47
CA GLU A 977 -20.11 -23.17 1.94
C GLU A 977 -20.46 -24.48 2.67
N GLN A 978 -21.41 -25.26 2.12
CA GLN A 978 -21.77 -26.57 2.65
C GLN A 978 -20.59 -27.56 2.57
N GLN A 979 -19.89 -27.60 1.43
CA GLN A 979 -18.72 -28.44 1.25
C GLN A 979 -17.57 -28.02 2.17
N MET A 980 -17.30 -26.71 2.28
CA MET A 980 -16.29 -26.16 3.19
C MET A 980 -16.59 -26.49 4.66
N SER A 981 -17.87 -26.41 5.07
CA SER A 981 -18.28 -26.77 6.43
C SER A 981 -18.08 -28.26 6.73
N LYS A 982 -18.35 -29.12 5.76
CA LYS A 982 -18.11 -30.57 5.86
C LYS A 982 -16.62 -30.91 5.94
N MET A 983 -15.78 -30.21 5.19
CA MET A 983 -14.33 -30.40 5.24
C MET A 983 -13.74 -29.93 6.58
N LYS A 984 -14.22 -28.79 7.10
CA LYS A 984 -13.85 -28.30 8.44
C LYS A 984 -14.27 -29.24 9.57
N SER A 985 -15.42 -29.92 9.46
CA SER A 985 -15.89 -30.85 10.51
C SER A 985 -15.16 -32.20 10.49
N THR A 986 -14.67 -32.63 9.34
CA THR A 986 -13.92 -33.89 9.17
C THR A 986 -12.43 -33.73 9.50
N ASN A 987 -11.91 -32.49 9.52
CA ASN A 987 -10.51 -32.17 9.80
C ASN A 987 -9.54 -32.97 8.92
N GLU A 988 -9.90 -33.15 7.64
CA GLU A 988 -9.11 -33.85 6.64
C GLU A 988 -7.81 -33.08 6.39
N ASN A 989 -6.66 -33.71 6.64
CA ASN A 989 -5.37 -33.11 6.35
C ASN A 989 -5.04 -33.32 4.86
N ILE A 990 -4.99 -32.24 4.07
CA ILE A 990 -4.60 -32.30 2.66
C ILE A 990 -3.11 -32.03 2.57
N ASP A 991 -2.34 -33.02 2.09
CA ASP A 991 -0.91 -32.88 1.90
C ASP A 991 -0.57 -32.09 0.61
N LEU A 992 0.67 -31.58 0.56
CA LEU A 992 1.15 -30.79 -0.58
C LEU A 992 1.07 -31.58 -1.91
N PRO A 993 1.50 -32.85 -2.01
CA PRO A 993 1.40 -33.62 -3.26
C PRO A 993 -0.03 -33.78 -3.79
N ALA A 994 -1.04 -33.92 -2.92
CA ALA A 994 -2.44 -33.95 -3.34
C ALA A 994 -2.87 -32.62 -3.96
N ILE A 995 -2.44 -31.49 -3.39
CA ILE A 995 -2.72 -30.14 -3.93
C ILE A 995 -2.02 -29.91 -5.27
N GLU A 996 -0.77 -30.33 -5.41
CA GLU A 996 -0.04 -30.24 -6.69
C GLU A 996 -0.79 -31.00 -7.81
N LYS A 997 -1.19 -32.24 -7.52
CA LYS A 997 -1.97 -33.06 -8.45
C LYS A 997 -3.32 -32.42 -8.79
N LEU A 998 -3.97 -31.79 -7.81
CA LEU A 998 -5.22 -31.08 -8.00
C LEU A 998 -5.04 -29.87 -8.94
N ILE A 999 -4.00 -29.06 -8.72
CA ILE A 999 -3.61 -27.91 -9.57
C ILE A 999 -3.37 -28.38 -11.01
N MET A 1000 -2.62 -29.47 -11.21
CA MET A 1000 -2.37 -30.05 -12.53
C MET A 1000 -3.67 -30.47 -13.22
N ASN A 1001 -4.52 -31.23 -12.54
CA ASN A 1001 -5.80 -31.71 -13.11
C ASN A 1001 -6.74 -30.56 -13.50
N ILE A 1002 -6.83 -29.51 -12.69
CA ILE A 1002 -7.67 -28.33 -13.00
C ILE A 1002 -7.11 -27.58 -14.22
N SER A 1003 -5.78 -27.49 -14.34
CA SER A 1003 -5.11 -26.79 -15.43
C SER A 1003 -5.31 -27.45 -16.80
N GLU A 1004 -5.71 -28.73 -16.84
CA GLU A 1004 -6.03 -29.44 -18.09
C GLU A 1004 -7.37 -29.00 -18.72
N TYR A 1005 -8.31 -28.45 -17.94
CA TYR A 1005 -9.58 -27.96 -18.49
C TYR A 1005 -9.31 -26.83 -19.49
N SER A 1006 -9.79 -26.98 -20.72
CA SER A 1006 -9.50 -26.05 -21.82
C SER A 1006 -9.77 -24.58 -21.49
N ILE A 1007 -10.90 -24.29 -20.83
CA ILE A 1007 -11.31 -22.94 -20.42
C ILE A 1007 -10.39 -22.32 -19.34
N ILE A 1008 -9.74 -23.14 -18.52
CA ILE A 1008 -8.75 -22.70 -17.52
C ILE A 1008 -7.38 -22.58 -18.18
N ARG A 1009 -6.98 -23.57 -18.99
CA ARG A 1009 -5.70 -23.60 -19.71
C ARG A 1009 -5.47 -22.35 -20.55
N VAL A 1010 -6.49 -21.87 -21.27
CA VAL A 1010 -6.41 -20.64 -22.09
C VAL A 1010 -6.14 -19.42 -21.20
N GLN A 1011 -6.79 -19.32 -20.05
CA GLN A 1011 -6.56 -18.24 -19.08
C GLN A 1011 -5.17 -18.35 -18.45
N MET A 1012 -4.75 -19.54 -17.99
CA MET A 1012 -3.43 -19.77 -17.41
C MET A 1012 -2.30 -19.48 -18.40
N THR A 1013 -2.49 -19.78 -19.69
CA THR A 1013 -1.54 -19.40 -20.75
C THR A 1013 -1.40 -17.88 -20.85
N ALA A 1014 -2.51 -17.14 -20.72
CA ALA A 1014 -2.48 -15.68 -20.71
C ALA A 1014 -1.87 -15.12 -19.41
N VAL A 1015 -2.08 -15.77 -18.26
CA VAL A 1015 -1.37 -15.44 -17.00
C VAL A 1015 0.14 -15.58 -17.19
N LYS A 1016 0.60 -16.73 -17.69
CA LYS A 1016 2.04 -16.97 -17.94
C LYS A 1016 2.63 -15.94 -18.91
N LYS A 1017 1.97 -15.69 -20.04
CA LYS A 1017 2.41 -14.66 -21.00
C LYS A 1017 2.42 -13.26 -20.40
N GLY A 1018 1.37 -12.86 -19.69
CA GLY A 1018 1.31 -11.55 -19.05
C GLY A 1018 2.44 -11.35 -18.03
N ARG A 1019 2.76 -12.39 -17.24
CA ARG A 1019 3.87 -12.38 -16.29
C ARG A 1019 5.23 -12.23 -16.98
N GLN A 1020 5.45 -12.98 -18.07
CA GLN A 1020 6.66 -12.85 -18.89
C GLN A 1020 6.81 -11.43 -19.44
N MET A 1021 5.72 -10.86 -19.96
CA MET A 1021 5.74 -9.53 -20.57
C MET A 1021 5.92 -8.41 -19.54
N MET A 1022 5.43 -8.59 -18.31
CA MET A 1022 5.78 -7.66 -17.21
C MET A 1022 7.27 -7.71 -16.87
N ILE A 1023 7.91 -8.89 -16.88
CA ILE A 1023 9.37 -8.95 -16.67
C ILE A 1023 10.09 -8.17 -17.76
N GLU A 1024 9.70 -8.36 -19.02
CA GLU A 1024 10.26 -7.64 -20.18
C GLU A 1024 10.08 -6.10 -20.07
N GLU A 1025 8.98 -5.62 -19.47
CA GLU A 1025 8.76 -4.18 -19.23
C GLU A 1025 9.69 -3.60 -18.15
N TYR A 1026 9.98 -4.37 -17.10
CA TYR A 1026 10.91 -3.99 -16.03
C TYR A 1026 12.36 -4.44 -16.28
N GLU A 1027 12.65 -4.89 -17.49
CA GLU A 1027 13.99 -5.20 -17.95
C GLU A 1027 14.64 -3.97 -18.56
N TYR A 1028 15.82 -3.65 -18.05
CA TYR A 1028 16.71 -2.75 -18.72
C TYR A 1028 17.67 -3.58 -19.57
N GLU A 1029 17.39 -3.68 -20.88
CA GLU A 1029 18.38 -4.17 -21.83
C GLU A 1029 19.50 -3.13 -21.93
N VAL A 1030 20.69 -3.50 -21.48
CA VAL A 1030 21.87 -2.67 -21.67
C VAL A 1030 22.21 -2.75 -23.15
N GLN A 1031 21.70 -1.79 -23.93
CA GLN A 1031 22.01 -1.68 -25.36
C GLN A 1031 23.53 -1.61 -25.51
N LYS A 1032 24.06 -2.14 -26.61
CA LYS A 1032 25.44 -1.86 -26.99
C LYS A 1032 25.58 -0.33 -27.08
N ILE A 1033 26.23 0.26 -26.09
CA ILE A 1033 26.66 1.65 -26.12
C ILE A 1033 27.86 1.73 -27.05
#